data_AF-A0A1I0H2N4-F1
#
_entry.id   AF-A0A1I0H2N4-F1
#
_cell.length_a   1.000
_cell.length_b   1.000
_cell.length_c   1.000
_cell.angle_alpha   90.00
_cell.angle_beta   90.00
_cell.angle_gamma   90.00
#
_symmetry.space_group_name_H-M   'P 1'
#
loop_
_entity.id
_entity.type
_entity.pdbx_description
1 polymer ?
#
loop_
_entity_poly.entity_id
_entity_poly.type
_entity_poly.pdbx_seq_one_letter_code
_entity_poly.pdbx_strand_id
1 'polypeptide(L)'
;MPTTPLRRVGGFLLFTLLSATFSFQANAQTPARPGPPAARLAPGLVQTAGPGAARLLRVSVTDEAAFRQWLARTRPGAEAEAEPRQKGLLRVRGVGPAVLADCPLVKFVQVADRLARPERELGGLDFGVNKVTALHARYPTLTGQGLTVSVKESPLDVADLDFKGRLLEPGPLGPMLNSHSTIMATIIAGAGNTSPDGRGVAWRARIAQASYDNLLPDDGAQLAARSVSVQNHSYGVEVENFYGLEARAYDQQARQYPTLLHVFSSGNSGQLPAPAGPYAGLDSLANLTGEFKNAKNSLSVGVTDAFGLVNPRSSRGPAADGRLKPELVAYGAGGSSDAAALVSGISLLVQQAHQQRRGTLPTAALVRAALLNSADDVGRPQVDFVAGYGQADALGAVQTVLDGRFVEGTATAGQERVFPLTVPAGVHRLKITLAWTDPEAAANAAPALVNDLDLTLRRPATNQTWLPWTLSAYPHRDSLARPARRRPNHRDNAEQITLDVPVAGTYELRVRGFAVPQGPQAFSVAYEFESGLSWVAPTKARGLEAGAAGQLLRWQWAGPATTARLEYKPTGQTAWTVLSASVNLADKLYRWTAPDATRPGQLRLVAGATTALSDTFFVARPLALTVAYSCPQEALLTWRRVPGATQYQVYALGTSHLEPLRRLSDTTLLLTTAETAARYFAVAPVVAGRTGPRGATEDVLQEDHGCYVRSFAPRLLVTDSVRFDLALGSIYRLRAVALERQQPDGSFLEISSLSPVPGLALELADPAAPAGYSQYRARLTLISGAAVYSQPERVFRVSEAPQVVVYPVPLPAGEPLRIVLPPTEAADVRLFDLTGRLLRTEVAEVGVIKRIATDALRPGTYLLRIRLHSGPEITRRVTVL
;
A
#
# COMPACT_ATOMS: atom_id res chain seq x y z
N MET A 1 13.30 89.80 0.20
CA MET A 1 11.94 90.26 -0.19
C MET A 1 11.25 89.13 -0.94
N PRO A 2 9.92 88.99 -0.87
CA PRO A 2 9.07 88.97 0.34
C PRO A 2 8.19 87.67 0.30
N THR A 3 7.25 87.33 1.20
CA THR A 3 6.48 88.04 2.24
C THR A 3 6.26 87.15 3.48
N THR A 4 6.57 87.70 4.66
CA THR A 4 5.95 87.39 5.98
C THR A 4 4.60 88.14 6.11
N PRO A 5 3.88 88.17 7.27
CA PRO A 5 3.72 87.23 8.40
C PRO A 5 2.22 87.07 8.82
N LEU A 6 1.92 86.39 9.95
CA LEU A 6 1.11 86.97 11.03
C LEU A 6 1.27 86.22 12.38
N ARG A 7 0.84 86.83 13.50
CA ARG A 7 1.43 86.68 14.84
C ARG A 7 0.37 86.70 15.96
N ARG A 8 0.54 85.85 17.00
CA ARG A 8 -0.05 85.94 18.38
C ARG A 8 -1.59 85.85 18.44
N VAL A 9 -2.31 85.56 19.54
CA VAL A 9 -2.14 85.56 21.03
C VAL A 9 -2.88 84.30 21.59
N GLY A 10 -2.68 83.73 22.79
CA GLY A 10 -1.72 83.95 23.90
C GLY A 10 -2.39 83.83 25.31
N GLY A 11 -1.81 83.03 26.22
CA GLY A 11 -2.32 82.77 27.60
C GLY A 11 -1.66 81.50 28.19
N PHE A 12 -0.63 81.61 29.04
CA PHE A 12 -0.65 81.69 30.51
C PHE A 12 -0.76 80.34 31.26
N LEU A 13 0.40 79.91 31.82
CA LEU A 13 0.67 79.28 33.14
C LEU A 13 -0.16 78.04 33.59
N LEU A 14 0.40 77.03 34.26
CA LEU A 14 1.33 77.08 35.41
C LEU A 14 2.30 75.86 35.45
N PHE A 15 3.40 76.00 36.20
CA PHE A 15 4.38 74.94 36.53
C PHE A 15 3.88 73.99 37.63
N THR A 16 4.30 72.72 37.60
CA THR A 16 4.84 72.01 38.78
C THR A 16 5.65 70.77 38.39
N LEU A 17 6.86 70.66 38.94
CA LEU A 17 7.72 69.48 38.91
C LEU A 17 7.53 68.70 40.22
N LEU A 18 7.39 67.38 40.16
CA LEU A 18 7.84 66.52 41.26
C LEU A 18 8.13 65.09 40.79
N SER A 19 9.30 64.60 41.17
CA SER A 19 9.83 63.27 40.88
C SER A 19 9.19 62.21 41.78
N ALA A 20 8.88 61.04 41.21
CA ALA A 20 8.47 59.85 41.96
C ALA A 20 9.22 58.60 41.50
N THR A 21 9.60 57.79 42.48
CA THR A 21 10.35 56.53 42.33
C THR A 21 9.52 55.42 41.70
N PHE A 22 10.08 54.67 40.75
CA PHE A 22 9.48 53.44 40.25
C PHE A 22 9.83 52.23 41.15
N SER A 23 8.84 51.76 41.91
CA SER A 23 8.91 50.48 42.61
C SER A 23 8.62 49.33 41.65
N PHE A 24 9.48 48.32 41.61
CA PHE A 24 9.16 47.05 40.93
C PHE A 24 8.11 46.28 41.74
N GLN A 25 6.90 46.12 41.19
CA GLN A 25 5.97 45.08 41.60
C GLN A 25 5.91 43.99 40.54
N ALA A 26 6.24 42.75 40.94
CA ALA A 26 6.08 41.57 40.10
C ALA A 26 4.59 41.28 39.93
N ASN A 27 4.07 41.53 38.72
CA ASN A 27 2.66 41.30 38.42
C ASN A 27 2.46 39.82 38.07
N ALA A 28 1.82 39.07 38.96
CA ALA A 28 1.42 37.69 38.68
C ALA A 28 0.44 37.67 37.49
N GLN A 29 0.74 36.88 36.47
CA GLN A 29 -0.11 36.81 35.27
C GLN A 29 -1.47 36.19 35.62
N THR A 30 -2.54 36.96 35.43
CA THR A 30 -3.90 36.44 35.38
C THR A 30 -4.09 35.52 34.16
N PRO A 31 -4.90 34.45 34.26
CA PRO A 31 -5.12 33.53 33.15
C PRO A 31 -5.76 34.26 31.96
N ALA A 32 -5.29 33.95 30.76
CA ALA A 32 -5.68 34.64 29.53
C ALA A 32 -7.21 34.60 29.31
N ARG A 33 -7.80 35.75 28.97
CA ARG A 33 -9.19 35.83 28.47
C ARG A 33 -9.33 34.93 27.23
N PRO A 34 -10.37 34.09 27.14
CA PRO A 34 -10.55 33.21 25.99
C PRO A 34 -10.94 34.04 24.75
N GLY A 35 -10.40 33.66 23.59
CA GLY A 35 -10.62 34.36 22.31
C GLY A 35 -12.08 34.39 21.85
N PRO A 36 -12.39 35.20 20.82
CA PRO A 36 -13.76 35.37 20.32
C PRO A 36 -14.39 34.03 19.89
N PRO A 37 -15.72 33.84 20.01
CA PRO A 37 -16.38 32.54 19.81
C PRO A 37 -16.03 31.85 18.48
N ALA A 38 -15.91 32.60 17.39
CA ALA A 38 -15.58 32.07 16.07
C ALA A 38 -14.21 31.35 16.00
N ALA A 39 -13.24 31.71 16.85
CA ALA A 39 -11.93 31.05 16.89
C ALA A 39 -11.95 29.65 17.54
N ARG A 40 -13.04 29.33 18.27
CA ARG A 40 -13.24 28.06 18.98
C ARG A 40 -14.01 27.02 18.15
N LEU A 41 -14.30 27.33 16.89
CA LEU A 41 -14.96 26.43 15.95
C LEU A 41 -13.98 25.98 14.88
N ALA A 42 -14.05 24.71 14.48
CA ALA A 42 -13.43 24.24 13.24
C ALA A 42 -13.96 25.08 12.05
N PRO A 43 -13.11 25.50 11.10
CA PRO A 43 -13.52 26.42 10.02
C PRO A 43 -14.75 25.95 9.22
N GLY A 44 -14.90 24.64 8.99
CA GLY A 44 -16.08 24.07 8.33
C GLY A 44 -17.40 24.21 9.11
N LEU A 45 -17.35 24.38 10.44
CA LEU A 45 -18.53 24.64 11.28
C LEU A 45 -18.94 26.12 11.27
N VAL A 46 -18.03 27.04 10.92
CA VAL A 46 -18.33 28.47 10.80
C VAL A 46 -19.18 28.77 9.57
N GLN A 47 -19.03 27.97 8.50
CA GLN A 47 -19.76 28.16 7.24
C GLN A 47 -21.17 27.52 7.22
N THR A 48 -21.44 26.50 8.04
CA THR A 48 -22.70 25.72 7.98
C THR A 48 -23.73 26.09 9.06
N ALA A 49 -23.90 27.37 9.37
CA ALA A 49 -24.79 27.87 10.44
C ALA A 49 -26.29 27.84 10.08
N GLY A 50 -26.80 26.71 9.59
CA GLY A 50 -28.23 26.45 9.40
C GLY A 50 -28.84 25.66 10.57
N PRO A 51 -30.08 25.95 11.01
CA PRO A 51 -30.73 25.19 12.08
C PRO A 51 -31.33 23.88 11.53
N GLY A 52 -30.97 22.72 12.09
CA GLY A 52 -31.78 21.50 11.92
C GLY A 52 -31.12 20.14 11.79
N ALA A 53 -29.78 20.00 11.76
CA ALA A 53 -29.13 18.68 11.72
C ALA A 53 -28.59 18.26 13.09
N ALA A 54 -29.01 17.10 13.60
CA ALA A 54 -28.50 16.48 14.82
C ALA A 54 -27.10 15.88 14.63
N ARG A 55 -26.11 16.73 14.38
CA ARG A 55 -24.70 16.35 14.20
C ARG A 55 -24.03 15.97 15.53
N LEU A 56 -23.18 14.96 15.51
CA LEU A 56 -22.33 14.62 16.66
C LEU A 56 -21.07 15.49 16.66
N LEU A 57 -20.85 16.24 17.74
CA LEU A 57 -19.74 17.18 17.88
C LEU A 57 -18.68 16.67 18.88
N ARG A 58 -17.41 16.91 18.58
CA ARG A 58 -16.27 16.66 19.48
C ARG A 58 -15.86 17.99 20.11
N VAL A 59 -15.95 18.08 21.43
CA VAL A 59 -15.81 19.32 22.20
C VAL A 59 -14.66 19.18 23.19
N SER A 60 -13.64 20.03 23.07
CA SER A 60 -12.59 20.12 24.08
C SER A 60 -12.92 21.18 25.12
N VAL A 61 -12.71 20.84 26.40
CA VAL A 61 -13.11 21.67 27.55
C VAL A 61 -11.95 21.95 28.51
N THR A 62 -12.11 22.98 29.35
CA THR A 62 -11.24 23.25 30.50
C THR A 62 -11.53 22.32 31.67
N ASP A 63 -12.82 22.08 31.94
CA ASP A 63 -13.34 21.26 33.04
C ASP A 63 -14.58 20.49 32.55
N GLU A 64 -14.55 19.15 32.63
CA GLU A 64 -15.64 18.30 32.18
C GLU A 64 -16.87 18.36 33.10
N ALA A 65 -16.68 18.46 34.42
CA ALA A 65 -17.78 18.44 35.38
C ALA A 65 -18.56 19.75 35.30
N ALA A 66 -17.85 20.88 35.29
CA ALA A 66 -18.45 22.20 35.11
C ALA A 66 -19.11 22.34 33.73
N PHE A 67 -18.51 21.77 32.67
CA PHE A 67 -19.13 21.77 31.34
C PHE A 67 -20.42 20.94 31.30
N ARG A 68 -20.44 19.74 31.89
CA ARG A 68 -21.66 18.91 31.96
C ARG A 68 -22.79 19.63 32.70
N GLN A 69 -22.49 20.32 33.80
CA GLN A 69 -23.45 21.15 34.54
C GLN A 69 -23.91 22.39 33.76
N TRP A 70 -23.05 22.98 32.94
CA TRP A 70 -23.43 24.06 32.02
C TRP A 70 -24.34 23.54 30.91
N LEU A 71 -23.97 22.43 30.27
CA LEU A 71 -24.70 21.83 29.16
C LEU A 71 -26.12 21.43 29.58
N ALA A 72 -26.27 20.72 30.72
CA ALA A 72 -27.57 20.32 31.25
C ALA A 72 -28.50 21.52 31.56
N ARG A 73 -27.94 22.68 31.94
CA ARG A 73 -28.71 23.91 32.17
C ARG A 73 -29.07 24.63 30.88
N THR A 74 -28.14 24.70 29.91
CA THR A 74 -28.31 25.48 28.67
C THR A 74 -29.07 24.71 27.60
N ARG A 75 -28.98 23.37 27.57
CA ARG A 75 -29.69 22.46 26.67
C ARG A 75 -30.02 21.14 27.40
N PRO A 76 -31.17 21.06 28.10
CA PRO A 76 -31.55 19.88 28.90
C PRO A 76 -31.69 18.56 28.13
N GLY A 77 -31.80 18.59 26.79
CA GLY A 77 -31.80 17.41 25.91
C GLY A 77 -30.49 17.17 25.17
N ALA A 78 -29.38 17.81 25.58
CA ALA A 78 -28.07 17.59 25.00
C ALA A 78 -27.25 16.60 25.84
N GLU A 79 -26.76 15.55 25.20
CA GLU A 79 -25.95 14.51 25.82
C GLU A 79 -24.47 14.84 25.66
N ALA A 80 -23.67 14.54 26.68
CA ALA A 80 -22.21 14.56 26.61
C ALA A 80 -21.63 13.26 27.15
N GLU A 81 -20.84 12.56 26.35
CA GLU A 81 -20.04 11.40 26.72
C GLU A 81 -18.57 11.80 26.75
N ALA A 82 -17.74 11.17 27.59
CA ALA A 82 -16.29 11.37 27.51
C ALA A 82 -15.74 10.63 26.29
N GLU A 83 -14.82 11.24 25.54
CA GLU A 83 -14.06 10.49 24.53
C GLU A 83 -13.12 9.52 25.27
N PRO A 84 -13.14 8.21 24.93
CA PRO A 84 -12.33 7.21 25.64
C PRO A 84 -10.86 7.61 25.72
N ARG A 85 -10.35 7.69 26.95
CA ARG A 85 -8.94 7.99 27.30
C ARG A 85 -8.46 9.40 26.93
N GLN A 86 -9.34 10.32 26.50
CA GLN A 86 -9.00 11.71 26.16
C GLN A 86 -9.55 12.70 27.19
N LYS A 87 -8.75 13.04 28.21
CA LYS A 87 -9.17 13.94 29.29
C LYS A 87 -9.48 15.36 28.77
N GLY A 88 -10.64 15.89 29.13
CA GLY A 88 -11.13 17.19 28.67
C GLY A 88 -11.63 17.17 27.23
N LEU A 89 -12.05 16.01 26.71
CA LEU A 89 -12.60 15.83 25.37
C LEU A 89 -13.90 15.04 25.44
N LEU A 90 -14.97 15.59 24.84
CA LEU A 90 -16.32 15.07 24.98
C LEU A 90 -16.99 14.89 23.61
N ARG A 91 -17.75 13.81 23.46
CA ARG A 91 -18.73 13.61 22.37
C ARG A 91 -20.05 14.24 22.80
N VAL A 92 -20.54 15.21 22.04
CA VAL A 92 -21.72 16.02 22.42
C VAL A 92 -22.77 15.97 21.31
N ARG A 93 -24.02 15.68 21.68
CA ARG A 93 -25.20 15.63 20.79
C ARG A 93 -26.28 16.59 21.29
N GLY A 94 -27.25 16.94 20.44
CA GLY A 94 -28.42 17.75 20.83
C GLY A 94 -28.18 19.25 21.03
N VAL A 95 -26.99 19.76 20.69
CA VAL A 95 -26.63 21.19 20.77
C VAL A 95 -25.83 21.62 19.53
N GLY A 96 -26.10 22.84 19.04
CA GLY A 96 -25.42 23.40 17.87
C GLY A 96 -24.02 23.97 18.20
N PRO A 97 -23.10 24.04 17.23
CA PRO A 97 -21.72 24.45 17.46
C PRO A 97 -21.57 25.88 17.99
N ALA A 98 -22.39 26.83 17.51
CA ALA A 98 -22.36 28.22 17.99
C ALA A 98 -22.62 28.32 19.52
N VAL A 99 -23.64 27.60 20.01
CA VAL A 99 -23.99 27.56 21.45
C VAL A 99 -22.84 26.99 22.29
N LEU A 100 -22.11 26.02 21.76
CA LEU A 100 -20.91 25.46 22.41
C LEU A 100 -19.74 26.45 22.42
N ALA A 101 -19.53 27.21 21.34
CA ALA A 101 -18.46 28.20 21.25
C ALA A 101 -18.62 29.37 22.24
N ASP A 102 -19.86 29.72 22.58
CA ASP A 102 -20.18 30.75 23.58
C ASP A 102 -19.87 30.30 25.02
N CYS A 103 -19.74 28.99 25.27
CA CYS A 103 -19.39 28.47 26.58
C CYS A 103 -17.95 28.86 26.96
N PRO A 104 -17.70 29.53 28.11
CA PRO A 104 -16.35 29.90 28.54
C PRO A 104 -15.48 28.70 28.92
N LEU A 105 -16.07 27.52 29.11
CA LEU A 105 -15.37 26.27 29.41
C LEU A 105 -14.94 25.53 28.14
N VAL A 106 -15.49 25.87 26.97
CA VAL A 106 -15.15 25.22 25.69
C VAL A 106 -13.91 25.88 25.09
N LYS A 107 -12.92 25.04 24.78
CA LYS A 107 -11.69 25.42 24.07
C LYS A 107 -11.86 25.32 22.57
N PHE A 108 -12.46 24.24 22.09
CA PHE A 108 -12.64 23.98 20.65
C PHE A 108 -13.80 23.02 20.37
N VAL A 109 -14.43 23.16 19.21
CA VAL A 109 -15.51 22.30 18.70
C VAL A 109 -15.22 21.87 17.27
N GLN A 110 -15.30 20.58 16.99
CA GLN A 110 -15.23 20.01 15.63
C GLN A 110 -16.27 18.91 15.42
N VAL A 111 -16.37 18.37 14.20
CA VAL A 111 -17.26 17.23 13.86
C VAL A 111 -16.63 15.93 14.36
N ALA A 112 -17.38 15.09 15.08
CA ALA A 112 -16.84 13.83 15.63
C ALA A 112 -17.06 12.61 14.72
N ASP A 113 -18.06 12.65 13.84
CA ASP A 113 -18.57 11.56 13.00
C ASP A 113 -18.04 11.62 11.54
N ARG A 114 -16.79 12.04 11.35
CA ARG A 114 -16.12 11.98 10.05
C ARG A 114 -15.79 10.53 9.68
N LEU A 115 -16.30 10.07 8.54
CA LEU A 115 -16.04 8.73 8.02
C LEU A 115 -14.70 8.70 7.28
N ALA A 116 -13.71 8.00 7.84
CA ALA A 116 -12.48 7.67 7.14
C ALA A 116 -12.79 6.88 5.86
N ARG A 117 -12.00 7.10 4.82
CA ARG A 117 -12.03 6.29 3.60
C ARG A 117 -10.62 5.77 3.30
N PRO A 118 -10.50 4.51 2.84
CA PRO A 118 -9.28 4.05 2.19
C PRO A 118 -8.97 5.00 1.03
N GLU A 119 -7.68 5.26 0.84
CA GLU A 119 -7.25 5.87 -0.41
C GLU A 119 -7.25 4.82 -1.53
N ARG A 120 -7.17 5.28 -2.79
CA ARG A 120 -7.48 4.41 -3.93
C ARG A 120 -6.34 3.43 -4.25
N GLU A 121 -6.66 2.14 -4.21
CA GLU A 121 -5.88 1.04 -4.75
C GLU A 121 -5.74 1.13 -6.28
N LEU A 122 -4.49 1.13 -6.79
CA LEU A 122 -4.11 0.74 -8.16
C LEU A 122 -2.67 0.17 -8.13
N GLY A 123 -2.44 -0.98 -8.76
CA GLY A 123 -1.21 -1.77 -8.54
C GLY A 123 0.04 -1.36 -9.33
N GLY A 124 1.19 -1.88 -8.87
CA GLY A 124 2.51 -1.75 -9.49
C GLY A 124 3.54 -1.22 -8.49
N LEU A 125 4.61 -1.97 -8.20
CA LEU A 125 5.65 -1.58 -7.23
C LEU A 125 7.01 -1.39 -7.92
N ASP A 126 7.59 -0.19 -7.81
CA ASP A 126 8.96 0.09 -8.24
C ASP A 126 9.81 0.65 -7.09
N PHE A 127 10.31 -0.27 -6.27
CA PHE A 127 11.26 -0.01 -5.19
C PHE A 127 12.63 0.51 -5.65
N GLY A 128 12.88 0.60 -6.97
CA GLY A 128 14.05 1.28 -7.52
C GLY A 128 13.94 2.81 -7.47
N VAL A 129 12.73 3.38 -7.48
CA VAL A 129 12.48 4.83 -7.45
C VAL A 129 13.00 5.45 -6.15
N ASN A 130 12.68 4.83 -5.01
CA ASN A 130 13.13 5.24 -3.67
C ASN A 130 14.39 4.48 -3.19
N LYS A 131 15.15 3.88 -4.12
CA LYS A 131 16.45 3.20 -3.88
C LYS A 131 16.42 2.02 -2.88
N VAL A 132 15.25 1.49 -2.54
CA VAL A 132 15.07 0.32 -1.64
C VAL A 132 15.75 -0.95 -2.21
N THR A 133 15.77 -1.14 -3.53
CA THR A 133 16.49 -2.27 -4.16
C THR A 133 18.01 -2.13 -4.10
N ALA A 134 18.52 -0.89 -4.04
CA ALA A 134 19.95 -0.61 -3.83
C ALA A 134 20.33 -0.78 -2.36
N LEU A 135 19.48 -0.35 -1.44
CA LEU A 135 19.59 -0.58 -0.01
C LEU A 135 19.71 -2.09 0.30
N HIS A 136 18.76 -2.91 -0.14
CA HIS A 136 18.79 -4.36 0.09
C HIS A 136 19.98 -5.07 -0.58
N ALA A 137 20.46 -4.58 -1.72
CA ALA A 137 21.65 -5.12 -2.35
C ALA A 137 22.93 -4.82 -1.54
N ARG A 138 23.04 -3.61 -0.97
CA ARG A 138 24.22 -3.20 -0.19
C ARG A 138 24.19 -3.71 1.25
N TYR A 139 23.02 -3.80 1.87
CA TYR A 139 22.82 -4.17 3.27
C TYR A 139 21.73 -5.26 3.40
N PRO A 140 21.98 -6.51 2.95
CA PRO A 140 20.97 -7.57 2.89
C PRO A 140 20.45 -8.06 4.26
N THR A 141 21.06 -7.63 5.36
CA THR A 141 20.61 -7.89 6.74
C THR A 141 19.58 -6.87 7.24
N LEU A 142 19.44 -5.72 6.57
CA LEU A 142 18.38 -4.76 6.85
C LEU A 142 17.10 -5.23 6.17
N THR A 143 16.13 -5.61 6.98
CA THR A 143 14.93 -6.37 6.60
C THR A 143 13.72 -6.07 7.49
N GLY A 144 13.87 -5.20 8.51
CA GLY A 144 12.86 -4.96 9.54
C GLY A 144 12.77 -6.04 10.62
N GLN A 145 13.60 -7.10 10.57
CA GLN A 145 13.58 -8.17 11.56
C GLN A 145 13.71 -7.63 12.99
N GLY A 146 12.79 -8.04 13.87
CA GLY A 146 12.74 -7.64 15.27
C GLY A 146 11.89 -6.40 15.56
N LEU A 147 11.50 -5.65 14.52
CA LEU A 147 10.63 -4.48 14.65
C LEU A 147 9.16 -4.83 14.34
N THR A 148 8.25 -3.94 14.73
CA THR A 148 6.81 -4.04 14.45
C THR A 148 6.32 -2.73 13.81
N VAL A 149 5.58 -2.83 12.71
CA VAL A 149 4.72 -1.75 12.19
C VAL A 149 3.28 -1.95 12.68
N SER A 150 2.58 -0.87 12.99
CA SER A 150 1.12 -0.88 13.06
C SER A 150 0.54 -0.33 11.76
N VAL A 151 -0.45 -1.02 11.18
CA VAL A 151 -1.24 -0.53 10.04
C VAL A 151 -2.61 -0.15 10.57
N LYS A 152 -2.93 1.15 10.54
CA LYS A 152 -4.21 1.69 11.01
C LYS A 152 -5.14 1.90 9.82
N GLU A 153 -6.05 0.95 9.59
CA GLU A 153 -6.89 0.84 8.39
C GLU A 153 -8.09 -0.09 8.66
N SER A 154 -8.83 -0.45 7.61
CA SER A 154 -9.71 -1.63 7.55
C SER A 154 -8.98 -2.93 7.95
N PRO A 155 -9.71 -4.01 8.28
CA PRO A 155 -9.14 -5.35 8.39
C PRO A 155 -8.40 -5.77 7.11
N LEU A 156 -7.21 -6.36 7.24
CA LEU A 156 -6.44 -6.98 6.15
C LEU A 156 -6.72 -8.48 6.06
N ASP A 157 -6.26 -9.11 4.98
CA ASP A 157 -6.32 -10.56 4.81
C ASP A 157 -5.36 -11.27 5.76
N VAL A 158 -5.92 -11.89 6.81
CA VAL A 158 -5.13 -12.66 7.78
C VAL A 158 -4.62 -14.00 7.24
N ALA A 159 -5.11 -14.45 6.08
CA ALA A 159 -4.70 -15.67 5.41
C ALA A 159 -3.60 -15.44 4.37
N ASP A 160 -3.23 -14.19 4.05
CA ASP A 160 -2.18 -13.88 3.07
C ASP A 160 -0.84 -14.53 3.48
N LEU A 161 -0.30 -15.34 2.57
CA LEU A 161 0.95 -16.05 2.76
C LEU A 161 2.12 -15.09 3.03
N ASP A 162 2.05 -13.87 2.49
CA ASP A 162 3.05 -12.84 2.72
C ASP A 162 3.11 -12.39 4.18
N PHE A 163 2.08 -12.62 5.01
CA PHE A 163 2.08 -12.27 6.44
C PHE A 163 2.20 -13.46 7.41
N LYS A 164 2.25 -14.70 6.88
CA LYS A 164 2.30 -15.94 7.66
C LYS A 164 3.29 -15.83 8.85
N GLY A 165 2.80 -16.11 10.05
CA GLY A 165 3.60 -16.13 11.27
C GLY A 165 4.12 -14.76 11.76
N ARG A 166 3.65 -13.64 11.20
CA ARG A 166 4.13 -12.28 11.54
C ARG A 166 3.03 -11.26 11.89
N LEU A 167 1.76 -11.64 11.77
CA LEU A 167 0.63 -10.87 12.30
C LEU A 167 0.58 -10.96 13.83
N LEU A 168 0.35 -9.83 14.50
CA LEU A 168 0.13 -9.75 15.95
C LEU A 168 -1.36 -9.57 16.24
N GLU A 169 -1.89 -10.37 17.17
CA GLU A 169 -3.29 -10.36 17.59
C GLU A 169 -4.31 -10.43 16.43
N PRO A 170 -4.27 -11.47 15.55
CA PRO A 170 -5.20 -11.65 14.43
C PRO A 170 -6.58 -12.14 14.90
N GLY A 171 -7.09 -11.60 16.02
CA GLY A 171 -8.45 -11.85 16.49
C GLY A 171 -9.48 -11.45 15.44
N PRO A 172 -10.75 -11.91 15.56
CA PRO A 172 -11.77 -11.76 14.51
C PRO A 172 -12.20 -10.30 14.33
N LEU A 173 -11.37 -9.56 13.61
CA LEU A 173 -11.73 -8.32 12.94
C LEU A 173 -12.76 -8.67 11.86
N GLY A 174 -13.69 -7.75 11.61
CA GLY A 174 -14.84 -7.99 10.75
C GLY A 174 -14.46 -8.42 9.32
N PRO A 175 -15.45 -8.90 8.53
CA PRO A 175 -15.21 -9.34 7.15
C PRO A 175 -14.44 -8.27 6.37
N MET A 176 -13.44 -8.70 5.59
CA MET A 176 -12.60 -7.79 4.80
C MET A 176 -13.46 -6.80 4.01
N LEU A 177 -13.29 -5.51 4.29
CA LEU A 177 -14.05 -4.46 3.64
C LEU A 177 -13.49 -4.14 2.25
N ASN A 178 -12.20 -4.37 2.02
CA ASN A 178 -11.45 -4.17 0.77
C ASN A 178 -10.01 -4.72 0.92
N SER A 179 -9.23 -4.74 -0.16
CA SER A 179 -7.83 -5.17 -0.22
C SER A 179 -6.80 -4.09 0.15
N HIS A 180 -7.21 -2.84 0.40
CA HIS A 180 -6.28 -1.71 0.57
C HIS A 180 -5.33 -1.91 1.76
N SER A 181 -5.86 -2.31 2.91
CA SER A 181 -5.08 -2.63 4.12
C SER A 181 -4.04 -3.75 3.89
N THR A 182 -4.42 -4.80 3.16
CA THR A 182 -3.51 -5.87 2.72
C THR A 182 -2.37 -5.30 1.88
N ILE A 183 -2.65 -4.46 0.88
CA ILE A 183 -1.61 -3.87 0.03
C ILE A 183 -0.67 -2.97 0.85
N MET A 184 -1.18 -2.16 1.78
CA MET A 184 -0.32 -1.33 2.64
C MET A 184 0.62 -2.21 3.48
N ALA A 185 0.09 -3.26 4.11
CA ALA A 185 0.89 -4.22 4.87
C ALA A 185 1.90 -4.97 3.98
N THR A 186 1.55 -5.30 2.73
CA THR A 186 2.46 -5.94 1.76
C THR A 186 3.59 -5.00 1.34
N ILE A 187 3.31 -3.74 1.01
CA ILE A 187 4.32 -2.74 0.68
C ILE A 187 5.29 -2.54 1.85
N ILE A 188 4.78 -2.41 3.08
CA ILE A 188 5.61 -2.20 4.26
C ILE A 188 6.43 -3.46 4.56
N ALA A 189 5.79 -4.62 4.66
CA ALA A 189 6.34 -5.79 5.35
C ALA A 189 5.92 -7.15 4.76
N GLY A 190 5.38 -7.23 3.53
CA GLY A 190 5.12 -8.53 2.88
C GLY A 190 6.40 -9.36 2.74
N ALA A 191 6.35 -10.65 3.03
CA ALA A 191 7.55 -11.52 3.00
C ALA A 191 8.08 -11.72 1.57
N GLY A 192 7.20 -11.64 0.59
CA GLY A 192 7.39 -12.34 -0.67
C GLY A 192 7.49 -13.83 -0.39
N ASN A 193 6.39 -14.39 0.10
CA ASN A 193 6.04 -15.81 0.06
C ASN A 193 5.16 -16.07 -1.17
N THR A 194 4.10 -15.30 -1.42
CA THR A 194 3.19 -15.46 -2.56
C THR A 194 3.94 -15.32 -3.90
N SER A 195 4.65 -14.22 -4.09
CA SER A 195 5.48 -13.96 -5.29
C SER A 195 6.75 -13.18 -4.92
N PRO A 196 7.75 -13.06 -5.80
CA PRO A 196 8.89 -12.16 -5.59
C PRO A 196 8.49 -10.68 -5.48
N ASP A 197 7.29 -10.33 -5.94
CA ASP A 197 6.78 -8.97 -6.05
C ASP A 197 5.98 -8.55 -4.81
N GLY A 198 5.42 -9.52 -4.06
CA GLY A 198 4.85 -9.34 -2.72
C GLY A 198 5.88 -9.16 -1.60
N ARG A 199 7.18 -9.03 -1.93
CA ARG A 199 8.21 -8.67 -0.95
C ARG A 199 8.20 -7.17 -0.69
N GLY A 200 7.79 -6.77 0.51
CA GLY A 200 7.81 -5.40 1.00
C GLY A 200 9.19 -4.86 1.35
N VAL A 201 9.23 -3.58 1.76
CA VAL A 201 10.47 -2.87 2.13
C VAL A 201 11.10 -3.51 3.38
N ALA A 202 10.33 -3.73 4.44
CA ALA A 202 10.75 -4.31 5.72
C ALA A 202 10.19 -5.74 5.87
N TRP A 203 10.48 -6.60 4.90
CA TRP A 203 9.89 -7.92 4.68
C TRP A 203 10.00 -8.97 5.81
N ARG A 204 10.72 -8.69 6.91
CA ARG A 204 10.78 -9.52 8.14
C ARG A 204 10.21 -8.85 9.39
N ALA A 205 9.65 -7.64 9.27
CA ALA A 205 8.98 -6.97 10.38
C ALA A 205 7.70 -7.70 10.82
N ARG A 206 7.22 -7.46 12.04
CA ARG A 206 5.89 -7.89 12.50
C ARG A 206 4.85 -6.83 12.14
N ILE A 207 3.60 -7.24 11.98
CA ILE A 207 2.49 -6.36 11.59
C ILE A 207 1.43 -6.41 12.68
N ALA A 208 1.06 -5.26 13.24
CA ALA A 208 -0.04 -5.10 14.17
C ALA A 208 -1.20 -4.36 13.48
N GLN A 209 -2.41 -4.90 13.58
CA GLN A 209 -3.61 -4.24 13.04
C GLN A 209 -4.17 -3.20 14.02
N ALA A 210 -4.71 -2.12 13.49
CA ALA A 210 -5.50 -1.12 14.21
C ALA A 210 -6.63 -0.60 13.29
N SER A 211 -7.78 -0.20 13.85
CA SER A 211 -8.89 0.36 13.07
C SER A 211 -8.82 1.89 12.98
N TYR A 212 -9.16 2.46 11.82
CA TYR A 212 -9.35 3.90 11.64
C TYR A 212 -10.70 4.45 12.12
N ASP A 213 -11.61 3.61 12.65
CA ASP A 213 -12.94 4.03 13.13
C ASP A 213 -12.86 5.16 14.17
N ASN A 214 -11.74 5.19 14.90
CA ASN A 214 -11.32 6.34 15.69
C ASN A 214 -10.09 6.99 15.03
N LEU A 215 -10.23 8.23 14.57
CA LEU A 215 -9.18 9.01 13.93
C LEU A 215 -8.09 9.50 14.89
N LEU A 216 -8.36 9.54 16.21
CA LEU A 216 -7.37 9.84 17.25
C LEU A 216 -6.26 8.77 17.27
N PRO A 217 -5.08 9.08 17.85
CA PRO A 217 -4.02 8.09 18.02
C PRO A 217 -4.49 6.90 18.86
N ASP A 218 -3.95 5.71 18.60
CA ASP A 218 -4.24 4.52 19.39
C ASP A 218 -3.60 4.59 20.78
N ASP A 219 -3.89 3.61 21.62
CA ASP A 219 -3.29 3.52 22.95
C ASP A 219 -1.77 3.27 22.87
N GLY A 220 -0.99 4.31 23.19
CA GLY A 220 0.46 4.27 23.08
C GLY A 220 1.12 3.20 23.96
N ALA A 221 0.52 2.83 25.09
CA ALA A 221 1.05 1.75 25.94
C ALA A 221 0.82 0.38 25.29
N GLN A 222 -0.31 0.18 24.62
CA GLN A 222 -0.57 -1.03 23.81
C GLN A 222 0.35 -1.10 22.58
N LEU A 223 0.58 0.04 21.88
CA LEU A 223 1.55 0.11 20.78
C LEU A 223 2.96 -0.25 21.27
N ALA A 224 3.41 0.33 22.39
CA ALA A 224 4.72 0.04 23.00
C ALA A 224 4.84 -1.42 23.44
N ALA A 225 3.80 -1.99 24.07
CA ALA A 225 3.78 -3.41 24.46
C ALA A 225 3.89 -4.37 23.26
N ARG A 226 3.33 -3.99 22.10
CA ARG A 226 3.47 -4.71 20.81
C ARG A 226 4.79 -4.40 20.08
N SER A 227 5.67 -3.60 20.69
CA SER A 227 6.93 -3.09 20.13
C SER A 227 6.75 -2.30 18.82
N VAL A 228 5.61 -1.65 18.64
CA VAL A 228 5.34 -0.78 17.48
C VAL A 228 6.23 0.46 17.55
N SER A 229 7.03 0.66 16.52
CA SER A 229 7.96 1.80 16.37
C SER A 229 7.64 2.67 15.14
N VAL A 230 6.79 2.19 14.25
CA VAL A 230 6.19 2.95 13.15
C VAL A 230 4.70 2.63 13.09
N GLN A 231 3.84 3.65 12.95
CA GLN A 231 2.43 3.46 12.61
C GLN A 231 2.14 4.10 11.25
N ASN A 232 1.54 3.33 10.35
CA ASN A 232 1.13 3.74 9.02
C ASN A 232 -0.36 4.14 9.03
N HIS A 233 -0.66 5.30 8.43
CA HIS A 233 -2.00 5.87 8.33
C HIS A 233 -2.31 6.22 6.88
N SER A 234 -2.88 5.25 6.18
CA SER A 234 -3.10 5.29 4.73
C SER A 234 -4.55 5.62 4.37
N TYR A 235 -5.14 6.56 5.10
CA TYR A 235 -6.55 6.96 4.97
C TYR A 235 -6.72 8.48 5.00
N GLY A 236 -7.91 8.95 4.62
CA GLY A 236 -8.27 10.36 4.68
C GLY A 236 -9.76 10.59 4.91
N VAL A 237 -10.10 11.86 5.15
CA VAL A 237 -11.48 12.39 5.18
C VAL A 237 -11.61 13.48 4.11
N GLU A 238 -12.57 14.41 4.21
CA GLU A 238 -12.55 15.63 3.38
C GLU A 238 -11.27 16.47 3.54
N VAL A 239 -11.10 17.47 2.69
CA VAL A 239 -10.00 18.43 2.79
C VAL A 239 -10.19 19.32 4.02
N GLU A 240 -9.25 19.24 4.97
CA GLU A 240 -9.29 19.96 6.24
C GLU A 240 -7.97 20.71 6.48
N ASN A 241 -7.99 22.02 6.28
CA ASN A 241 -6.83 22.89 6.46
C ASN A 241 -6.89 23.66 7.79
N PHE A 242 -6.72 22.93 8.89
CA PHE A 242 -6.53 23.46 10.24
C PHE A 242 -5.73 22.46 11.09
N TYR A 243 -5.02 22.95 12.11
CA TYR A 243 -4.42 22.11 13.16
C TYR A 243 -5.48 21.88 14.25
N GLY A 244 -6.07 20.69 14.32
CA GLY A 244 -7.20 20.41 15.21
C GLY A 244 -6.84 19.57 16.44
N LEU A 245 -7.83 18.85 16.95
CA LEU A 245 -7.72 18.02 18.16
C LEU A 245 -7.03 16.67 17.89
N GLU A 246 -7.18 16.09 16.70
CA GLU A 246 -6.43 14.88 16.34
C GLU A 246 -4.97 15.21 16.03
N ALA A 247 -4.66 16.27 15.26
CA ALA A 247 -3.29 16.71 15.02
C ALA A 247 -2.52 16.95 16.33
N ARG A 248 -3.18 17.64 17.28
CA ARG A 248 -2.68 17.85 18.63
C ARG A 248 -2.43 16.55 19.40
N ALA A 249 -3.32 15.56 19.28
CA ALA A 249 -3.17 14.28 19.96
C ALA A 249 -2.00 13.45 19.37
N TYR A 250 -1.77 13.48 18.05
CA TYR A 250 -0.61 12.84 17.43
C TYR A 250 0.70 13.52 17.85
N ASP A 251 0.74 14.85 17.92
CA ASP A 251 1.91 15.59 18.42
C ASP A 251 2.23 15.25 19.89
N GLN A 252 1.19 15.12 20.72
CA GLN A 252 1.31 14.69 22.11
C GLN A 252 1.82 13.24 22.23
N GLN A 253 1.29 12.31 21.44
CA GLN A 253 1.73 10.92 21.44
C GLN A 253 3.18 10.77 20.99
N ALA A 254 3.60 11.48 19.93
CA ALA A 254 4.99 11.49 19.48
C ALA A 254 5.95 12.06 20.54
N ARG A 255 5.51 13.01 21.38
CA ARG A 255 6.29 13.50 22.54
C ARG A 255 6.37 12.46 23.66
N GLN A 256 5.28 11.71 23.91
CA GLN A 256 5.22 10.70 24.97
C GLN A 256 5.99 9.41 24.62
N TYR A 257 6.02 9.04 23.34
CA TYR A 257 6.65 7.83 22.81
C TYR A 257 7.71 8.22 21.78
N PRO A 258 8.90 8.70 22.20
CA PRO A 258 9.84 9.40 21.33
C PRO A 258 10.47 8.54 20.21
N THR A 259 10.28 7.22 20.22
CA THR A 259 10.71 6.29 19.16
C THR A 259 9.60 5.93 18.18
N LEU A 260 8.34 6.31 18.44
CA LEU A 260 7.18 6.04 17.59
C LEU A 260 7.07 7.11 16.50
N LEU A 261 7.13 6.69 15.23
CA LEU A 261 6.88 7.56 14.08
C LEU A 261 5.51 7.27 13.46
N HIS A 262 4.65 8.28 13.40
CA HIS A 262 3.42 8.24 12.60
C HIS A 262 3.71 8.72 11.17
N VAL A 263 3.37 7.89 10.18
CA VAL A 263 3.51 8.22 8.75
C VAL A 263 2.11 8.24 8.12
N PHE A 264 1.72 9.39 7.61
CA PHE A 264 0.43 9.64 6.96
C PHE A 264 0.60 9.79 5.44
N SER A 265 -0.35 9.27 4.68
CA SER A 265 -0.56 9.71 3.30
C SER A 265 -0.92 11.21 3.27
N SER A 266 -0.51 11.96 2.25
CA SER A 266 -0.96 13.36 2.07
C SER A 266 -2.46 13.48 1.80
N GLY A 267 -3.02 12.50 1.10
CA GLY A 267 -4.30 12.59 0.42
C GLY A 267 -4.16 12.63 -1.10
N ASN A 268 -5.23 12.24 -1.80
CA ASN A 268 -5.33 12.24 -3.27
C ASN A 268 -6.23 13.38 -3.79
N SER A 269 -6.34 14.47 -3.04
CA SER A 269 -7.19 15.63 -3.35
C SER A 269 -6.39 16.78 -3.98
N GLY A 270 -5.22 16.50 -4.55
CA GLY A 270 -4.23 17.44 -5.07
C GLY A 270 -4.70 18.45 -6.12
N GLN A 271 -5.88 18.26 -6.71
CA GLN A 271 -6.51 19.17 -7.67
C GLN A 271 -7.62 20.05 -7.05
N LEU A 272 -8.11 19.71 -5.86
CA LEU A 272 -9.18 20.44 -5.17
C LEU A 272 -8.60 21.63 -4.37
N PRO A 273 -9.34 22.73 -4.18
CA PRO A 273 -9.00 23.76 -3.21
C PRO A 273 -9.37 23.34 -1.78
N ALA A 274 -8.78 24.01 -0.79
CA ALA A 274 -9.31 23.97 0.58
C ALA A 274 -10.69 24.66 0.65
N PRO A 275 -11.71 24.07 1.29
CA PRO A 275 -13.04 24.68 1.42
C PRO A 275 -13.09 25.79 2.48
N ALA A 276 -12.18 25.75 3.45
CA ALA A 276 -12.08 26.70 4.55
C ALA A 276 -10.63 26.75 5.08
N GLY A 277 -10.33 27.74 5.93
CA GLY A 277 -8.99 28.00 6.46
C GLY A 277 -8.25 29.13 5.71
N PRO A 278 -7.01 29.46 6.10
CA PRO A 278 -6.28 30.63 5.58
C PRO A 278 -6.00 30.61 4.07
N TYR A 279 -6.05 29.43 3.45
CA TYR A 279 -5.77 29.19 2.03
C TYR A 279 -7.01 28.75 1.24
N ALA A 280 -8.22 29.05 1.75
CA ALA A 280 -9.48 28.65 1.12
C ALA A 280 -9.60 29.17 -0.33
N GLY A 281 -10.14 28.33 -1.23
CA GLY A 281 -10.33 28.69 -2.65
C GLY A 281 -9.05 28.72 -3.50
N LEU A 282 -7.88 28.35 -2.97
CA LEU A 282 -6.66 28.20 -3.75
C LEU A 282 -6.56 26.77 -4.32
N ASP A 283 -6.91 26.57 -5.59
CA ASP A 283 -6.83 25.22 -6.19
C ASP A 283 -5.40 24.67 -6.14
N SER A 284 -5.33 23.35 -5.97
CA SER A 284 -4.09 22.58 -5.96
C SER A 284 -3.08 22.97 -4.88
N LEU A 285 -3.57 23.55 -3.78
CA LEU A 285 -2.81 23.95 -2.59
C LEU A 285 -3.64 23.70 -1.32
N ALA A 286 -2.95 23.54 -0.19
CA ALA A 286 -3.50 23.43 1.15
C ALA A 286 -4.56 22.31 1.33
N ASN A 287 -4.46 21.24 0.55
CA ASN A 287 -5.54 20.28 0.30
C ASN A 287 -5.29 18.87 0.88
N LEU A 288 -4.66 18.80 2.05
CA LEU A 288 -4.49 17.55 2.83
C LEU A 288 -5.85 16.98 3.28
N THR A 289 -6.01 15.66 3.20
CA THR A 289 -7.29 14.96 3.50
C THR A 289 -7.43 14.59 4.99
N GLY A 290 -7.60 15.62 5.83
CA GLY A 290 -7.91 15.48 7.25
C GLY A 290 -7.01 16.30 8.16
N GLU A 291 -7.58 16.89 9.21
CA GLU A 291 -6.88 17.82 10.10
C GLU A 291 -5.64 17.19 10.75
N PHE A 292 -5.72 15.89 11.09
CA PHE A 292 -4.64 15.10 11.67
C PHE A 292 -3.34 15.10 10.85
N LYS A 293 -3.42 15.31 9.53
CA LYS A 293 -2.26 15.41 8.62
C LYS A 293 -1.47 16.72 8.80
N ASN A 294 -2.05 17.70 9.50
CA ASN A 294 -1.40 18.97 9.88
C ASN A 294 -0.55 18.85 11.16
N ALA A 295 -0.50 17.68 11.84
CA ALA A 295 0.39 17.42 12.97
C ALA A 295 1.87 17.75 12.63
N LYS A 296 2.63 18.27 13.60
CA LYS A 296 4.04 18.66 13.42
C LYS A 296 4.98 17.47 13.51
N ASN A 297 4.69 16.50 14.38
CA ASN A 297 5.62 15.43 14.75
C ASN A 297 5.42 14.16 13.92
N SER A 298 4.35 14.10 13.12
CA SER A 298 4.16 13.07 12.10
C SER A 298 4.92 13.39 10.81
N LEU A 299 4.97 12.42 9.89
CA LEU A 299 5.52 12.56 8.56
C LEU A 299 4.40 12.40 7.53
N SER A 300 4.10 13.44 6.75
CA SER A 300 3.12 13.36 5.66
C SER A 300 3.83 13.09 4.33
N VAL A 301 3.30 12.16 3.54
CA VAL A 301 3.95 11.64 2.33
C VAL A 301 3.02 11.79 1.13
N GLY A 302 3.45 12.60 0.16
CA GLY A 302 2.84 12.71 -1.16
C GLY A 302 3.34 11.65 -2.14
N VAL A 303 2.82 11.67 -3.37
CA VAL A 303 3.02 10.59 -4.34
C VAL A 303 3.72 11.05 -5.62
N THR A 304 4.71 10.28 -6.06
CA THR A 304 5.39 10.36 -7.36
C THR A 304 5.13 9.12 -8.23
N ASP A 305 5.31 9.27 -9.54
CA ASP A 305 5.30 8.16 -10.50
C ASP A 305 6.67 7.48 -10.67
N ALA A 306 6.77 6.51 -11.58
CA ALA A 306 8.00 5.77 -11.83
C ALA A 306 9.16 6.62 -12.41
N PHE A 307 8.88 7.85 -12.85
CA PHE A 307 9.86 8.83 -13.35
C PHE A 307 10.27 9.84 -12.28
N GLY A 308 9.70 9.75 -11.08
CA GLY A 308 9.91 10.71 -9.99
C GLY A 308 9.13 12.02 -10.16
N LEU A 309 8.12 12.05 -11.04
CA LEU A 309 7.26 13.21 -11.22
C LEU A 309 6.13 13.18 -10.18
N VAL A 310 5.93 14.30 -9.46
CA VAL A 310 4.87 14.40 -8.44
C VAL A 310 3.50 14.32 -9.12
N ASN A 311 2.67 13.37 -8.67
CA ASN A 311 1.37 13.13 -9.26
C ASN A 311 0.45 14.36 -9.07
N PRO A 312 -0.29 14.82 -10.10
CA PRO A 312 -1.25 15.90 -9.94
C PRO A 312 -2.33 15.64 -8.88
N ARG A 313 -2.64 14.37 -8.58
CA ARG A 313 -3.56 13.99 -7.50
C ARG A 313 -2.95 14.10 -6.10
N SER A 314 -1.63 14.15 -5.95
CA SER A 314 -0.99 14.26 -4.63
C SER A 314 -1.47 15.53 -3.94
N SER A 315 -2.06 15.40 -2.76
CA SER A 315 -2.36 16.53 -1.88
C SER A 315 -1.09 17.26 -1.46
N ARG A 316 -1.25 18.57 -1.23
CA ARG A 316 -0.19 19.59 -1.17
C ARG A 316 -0.44 20.51 0.01
N GLY A 317 0.64 21.06 0.54
CA GLY A 317 0.58 22.12 1.54
C GLY A 317 0.27 23.49 0.93
N PRO A 318 0.42 24.57 1.71
CA PRO A 318 0.88 24.57 3.10
C PRO A 318 -0.13 23.92 4.09
N ALA A 319 0.36 23.56 5.27
CA ALA A 319 -0.52 23.41 6.44
C ALA A 319 -1.17 24.77 6.79
N ALA A 320 -2.22 24.78 7.62
CA ALA A 320 -2.99 25.99 7.90
C ALA A 320 -2.18 27.19 8.44
N ASP A 321 -1.13 26.92 9.21
CA ASP A 321 -0.21 27.93 9.77
C ASP A 321 0.99 28.25 8.85
N GLY A 322 1.00 27.75 7.62
CA GLY A 322 2.04 28.02 6.63
C GLY A 322 3.23 27.06 6.64
N ARG A 323 3.20 26.02 7.49
CA ARG A 323 4.21 24.96 7.51
C ARG A 323 4.24 24.16 6.20
N LEU A 324 5.41 23.63 5.89
CA LEU A 324 5.66 22.73 4.77
C LEU A 324 4.97 21.38 5.01
N LYS A 325 4.11 21.01 4.07
CA LYS A 325 3.47 19.69 3.93
C LYS A 325 3.26 19.40 2.43
N PRO A 326 3.16 18.13 2.00
CA PRO A 326 3.73 16.97 2.71
C PRO A 326 5.25 17.17 2.90
N GLU A 327 5.86 16.53 3.90
CA GLU A 327 7.32 16.66 4.09
C GLU A 327 8.14 15.86 3.07
N LEU A 328 7.58 14.79 2.52
CA LEU A 328 8.23 13.97 1.49
C LEU A 328 7.26 13.62 0.38
N VAL A 329 7.81 13.17 -0.74
CA VAL A 329 7.11 12.33 -1.70
C VAL A 329 7.78 10.96 -1.83
N ALA A 330 7.02 9.95 -2.21
CA ALA A 330 7.54 8.64 -2.57
C ALA A 330 6.72 8.01 -3.70
N TYR A 331 7.26 6.96 -4.31
CA TYR A 331 6.57 6.24 -5.36
C TYR A 331 5.26 5.63 -4.86
N GLY A 332 4.19 5.79 -5.63
CA GLY A 332 2.90 5.16 -5.37
C GLY A 332 2.04 5.07 -6.62
N ALA A 333 1.66 3.85 -7.03
CA ALA A 333 0.83 3.64 -8.21
C ALA A 333 -0.65 3.98 -7.92
N GLY A 334 -1.16 3.57 -6.75
CA GLY A 334 -2.50 3.88 -6.26
C GLY A 334 -2.67 5.36 -5.93
N GLY A 335 -1.77 5.87 -5.10
CA GLY A 335 -1.78 7.24 -4.61
C GLY A 335 -0.84 7.45 -3.42
N SER A 336 -1.14 8.44 -2.59
CA SER A 336 -0.35 8.78 -1.39
C SER A 336 -0.29 7.68 -0.31
N SER A 337 -1.18 6.69 -0.35
CA SER A 337 -1.15 5.57 0.60
C SER A 337 -0.02 4.59 0.32
N ASP A 338 0.15 4.12 -0.92
CA ASP A 338 1.34 3.35 -1.34
C ASP A 338 2.64 4.05 -0.92
N ALA A 339 2.70 5.37 -1.14
CA ALA A 339 3.85 6.20 -0.82
C ALA A 339 4.11 6.27 0.70
N ALA A 340 3.06 6.44 1.51
CA ALA A 340 3.16 6.41 2.97
C ALA A 340 3.57 5.02 3.48
N ALA A 341 3.01 3.94 2.93
CA ALA A 341 3.39 2.56 3.24
C ALA A 341 4.86 2.29 2.91
N LEU A 342 5.33 2.74 1.75
CA LEU A 342 6.73 2.63 1.33
C LEU A 342 7.64 3.35 2.34
N VAL A 343 7.32 4.60 2.71
CA VAL A 343 8.10 5.38 3.69
C VAL A 343 8.01 4.80 5.11
N SER A 344 6.88 4.21 5.52
CA SER A 344 6.79 3.45 6.79
C SER A 344 7.77 2.27 6.79
N GLY A 345 7.89 1.55 5.68
CA GLY A 345 8.87 0.50 5.50
C GLY A 345 10.31 0.99 5.55
N ILE A 346 10.63 2.10 4.87
CA ILE A 346 11.97 2.72 4.96
C ILE A 346 12.29 3.14 6.41
N SER A 347 11.32 3.71 7.12
CA SER A 347 11.48 4.17 8.50
C SER A 347 11.89 3.03 9.44
N LEU A 348 11.31 1.83 9.28
CA LEU A 348 11.75 0.63 10.00
C LEU A 348 13.21 0.26 9.67
N LEU A 349 13.64 0.36 8.42
CA LEU A 349 15.03 0.03 8.04
C LEU A 349 16.03 1.04 8.60
N VAL A 350 15.67 2.32 8.68
CA VAL A 350 16.46 3.38 9.36
C VAL A 350 16.56 3.09 10.86
N GLN A 351 15.44 2.72 11.51
CA GLN A 351 15.41 2.32 12.91
C GLN A 351 16.26 1.08 13.19
N GLN A 352 16.16 0.04 12.33
CA GLN A 352 16.95 -1.18 12.45
C GLN A 352 18.45 -0.91 12.27
N ALA A 353 18.82 -0.06 11.30
CA ALA A 353 20.20 0.34 11.07
C ALA A 353 20.80 1.07 12.29
N HIS A 354 20.03 1.94 12.93
CA HIS A 354 20.46 2.60 14.16
C HIS A 354 20.63 1.60 15.31
N GLN A 355 19.65 0.71 15.49
CA GLN A 355 19.68 -0.30 16.55
C GLN A 355 20.87 -1.26 16.41
N GLN A 356 21.21 -1.68 15.18
CA GLN A 356 22.40 -2.50 14.90
C GLN A 356 23.72 -1.78 15.21
N ARG A 357 23.76 -0.44 15.14
CA ARG A 357 24.96 0.37 15.42
C ARG A 357 25.07 0.88 16.85
N ARG A 358 23.95 1.13 17.53
CA ARG A 358 23.88 1.82 18.83
C ARG A 358 23.22 1.02 19.94
N GLY A 359 22.63 -0.14 19.63
CA GLY A 359 21.89 -0.99 20.59
C GLY A 359 20.46 -0.53 20.90
N THR A 360 20.09 0.69 20.52
CA THR A 360 18.79 1.32 20.83
C THR A 360 18.05 1.79 19.57
N LEU A 361 16.73 1.93 19.66
CA LEU A 361 15.96 2.62 18.61
C LEU A 361 16.27 4.12 18.62
N PRO A 362 16.31 4.77 17.45
CA PRO A 362 16.49 6.21 17.34
C PRO A 362 15.20 6.95 17.72
N THR A 363 15.32 8.25 18.02
CA THR A 363 14.15 9.11 18.14
C THR A 363 13.45 9.28 16.79
N ALA A 364 12.13 9.52 16.80
CA ALA A 364 11.37 9.87 15.60
C ALA A 364 11.90 11.17 14.95
N ALA A 365 12.47 12.09 15.74
CA ALA A 365 13.18 13.27 15.25
C ALA A 365 14.42 12.90 14.43
N LEU A 366 15.25 11.96 14.89
CA LEU A 366 16.41 11.46 14.13
C LEU A 366 15.99 10.71 12.85
N VAL A 367 14.92 9.90 12.91
CA VAL A 367 14.38 9.24 11.71
C VAL A 367 13.88 10.26 10.70
N ARG A 368 13.10 11.27 11.13
CA ARG A 368 12.69 12.40 10.26
C ARG A 368 13.91 13.11 9.69
N ALA A 369 14.87 13.54 10.51
CA ALA A 369 16.08 14.22 10.04
C ALA A 369 16.82 13.41 8.96
N ALA A 370 17.03 12.10 9.16
CA ALA A 370 17.70 11.25 8.18
C ALA A 370 16.91 11.09 6.86
N LEU A 371 15.58 10.92 6.93
CA LEU A 371 14.71 10.81 5.76
C LEU A 371 14.66 12.13 4.97
N LEU A 372 14.44 13.26 5.64
CA LEU A 372 14.34 14.58 5.00
C LEU A 372 15.69 15.04 4.44
N ASN A 373 16.79 14.74 5.13
CA ASN A 373 18.14 15.10 4.66
C ASN A 373 18.56 14.33 3.41
N SER A 374 18.14 13.08 3.27
CA SER A 374 18.56 12.19 2.18
C SER A 374 17.69 12.26 0.93
N ALA A 375 16.53 12.91 1.01
CA ALA A 375 15.59 12.99 -0.10
C ALA A 375 16.22 13.59 -1.38
N ASP A 376 15.89 13.03 -2.55
CA ASP A 376 16.25 13.61 -3.84
C ASP A 376 15.35 14.83 -4.11
N ASP A 377 15.97 15.99 -4.35
CA ASP A 377 15.27 17.19 -4.82
C ASP A 377 14.49 16.90 -6.13
N VAL A 378 13.17 17.04 -6.07
CA VAL A 378 12.20 16.87 -7.18
C VAL A 378 11.11 17.92 -7.05
N GLY A 379 10.47 18.31 -8.16
CA GLY A 379 9.52 19.44 -8.15
C GLY A 379 10.25 20.76 -8.39
N ARG A 380 10.04 21.77 -7.53
CA ARG A 380 10.82 23.01 -7.56
C ARG A 380 12.06 22.85 -6.66
N PRO A 381 13.20 23.48 -7.01
CA PRO A 381 14.44 23.27 -6.28
C PRO A 381 14.35 23.51 -4.77
N GLN A 382 15.10 22.70 -4.04
CA GLN A 382 15.30 22.73 -2.58
C GLN A 382 14.11 22.23 -1.77
N VAL A 383 13.14 23.08 -1.48
CA VAL A 383 11.94 22.75 -0.70
C VAL A 383 10.72 23.46 -1.28
N ASP A 384 9.58 22.79 -1.36
CA ASP A 384 8.32 23.38 -1.80
C ASP A 384 7.07 22.71 -1.16
N PHE A 385 5.88 23.27 -1.40
CA PHE A 385 4.60 22.75 -0.89
C PHE A 385 4.02 21.57 -1.72
N VAL A 386 4.79 21.02 -2.66
CA VAL A 386 4.36 19.99 -3.62
C VAL A 386 5.11 18.67 -3.41
N ALA A 387 6.44 18.74 -3.33
CA ALA A 387 7.34 17.62 -3.07
C ALA A 387 7.89 17.61 -1.63
N GLY A 388 7.71 18.70 -0.88
CA GLY A 388 8.27 18.83 0.47
C GLY A 388 9.78 19.04 0.42
N TYR A 389 10.52 18.16 1.09
CA TYR A 389 11.98 18.04 1.01
C TYR A 389 12.45 17.15 -0.15
N GLY A 390 11.52 16.57 -0.93
CA GLY A 390 11.81 15.77 -2.11
C GLY A 390 11.43 14.30 -1.98
N GLN A 391 11.98 13.48 -2.89
CA GLN A 391 11.66 12.06 -3.01
C GLN A 391 12.50 11.20 -2.04
N ALA A 392 11.85 10.39 -1.21
CA ALA A 392 12.52 9.61 -0.16
C ALA A 392 13.65 8.69 -0.71
N ASP A 393 14.84 8.76 -0.11
CA ASP A 393 15.98 7.87 -0.40
C ASP A 393 16.20 6.88 0.73
N ALA A 394 15.84 5.61 0.51
CA ALA A 394 16.04 4.56 1.50
C ALA A 394 17.53 4.26 1.78
N LEU A 395 18.37 4.36 0.76
CA LEU A 395 19.80 4.07 0.86
C LEU A 395 20.53 5.21 1.59
N GLY A 396 20.27 6.46 1.20
CA GLY A 396 20.83 7.65 1.82
C GLY A 396 20.44 7.79 3.30
N ALA A 397 19.16 7.61 3.64
CA ALA A 397 18.68 7.68 5.03
C ALA A 397 19.37 6.64 5.93
N VAL A 398 19.50 5.40 5.46
CA VAL A 398 20.20 4.33 6.20
C VAL A 398 21.70 4.62 6.30
N GLN A 399 22.35 5.08 5.23
CA GLN A 399 23.78 5.43 5.26
C GLN A 399 24.09 6.54 6.25
N THR A 400 23.24 7.58 6.31
CA THR A 400 23.32 8.65 7.29
C THR A 400 23.40 8.13 8.72
N VAL A 401 22.61 7.11 9.06
CA VAL A 401 22.65 6.45 10.36
C VAL A 401 23.85 5.49 10.51
N LEU A 402 24.12 4.64 9.52
CA LEU A 402 25.18 3.62 9.58
C LEU A 402 26.59 4.19 9.62
N ASP A 403 26.80 5.35 9.01
CA ASP A 403 28.06 6.07 8.92
C ASP A 403 28.18 7.15 10.02
N GLY A 404 27.17 7.31 10.88
CA GLY A 404 27.17 8.25 12.00
C GLY A 404 27.09 9.72 11.60
N ARG A 405 26.51 10.04 10.44
CA ARG A 405 26.41 11.40 9.89
C ARG A 405 25.25 12.19 10.49
N PHE A 406 25.21 12.22 11.83
CA PHE A 406 24.21 12.95 12.59
C PHE A 406 24.76 13.44 13.92
N VAL A 407 24.12 14.46 14.49
CA VAL A 407 24.32 14.91 15.88
C VAL A 407 22.98 15.06 16.58
N GLU A 408 22.97 14.88 17.89
CA GLU A 408 21.78 15.07 18.73
C GLU A 408 22.14 16.00 19.88
N GLY A 409 21.14 16.72 20.39
CA GLY A 409 21.37 17.68 21.46
C GLY A 409 20.09 18.21 22.08
N THR A 410 20.28 19.12 23.02
CA THR A 410 19.22 19.89 23.68
C THR A 410 19.56 21.37 23.67
N ALA A 411 18.54 22.21 23.52
CA ALA A 411 18.64 23.66 23.60
C ALA A 411 17.54 24.23 24.53
N THR A 412 17.92 25.20 25.37
CA THR A 412 17.00 26.11 26.06
C THR A 412 16.90 27.43 25.30
N ALA A 413 15.95 28.30 25.69
CA ALA A 413 15.78 29.62 25.08
C ALA A 413 17.08 30.45 25.21
N GLY A 414 17.54 31.02 24.09
CA GLY A 414 18.80 31.76 23.97
C GLY A 414 20.06 30.90 23.84
N GLN A 415 20.02 29.60 24.17
CA GLN A 415 21.19 28.73 24.11
C GLN A 415 21.54 28.35 22.66
N GLU A 416 22.82 28.43 22.30
CA GLU A 416 23.34 27.92 21.05
C GLU A 416 24.25 26.68 21.29
N ARG A 417 24.01 25.63 20.49
CA ARG A 417 24.84 24.43 20.41
C ARG A 417 25.65 24.48 19.13
N VAL A 418 26.95 24.25 19.22
CA VAL A 418 27.87 24.27 18.07
C VAL A 418 28.53 22.91 17.92
N PHE A 419 28.48 22.34 16.72
CA PHE A 419 29.10 21.08 16.37
C PHE A 419 30.07 21.28 15.19
N PRO A 420 31.30 20.73 15.23
CA PRO A 420 32.21 20.80 14.11
C PRO A 420 31.75 19.86 12.99
N LEU A 421 31.81 20.33 11.74
CA LEU A 421 31.53 19.56 10.53
C LEU A 421 32.72 19.71 9.56
N THR A 422 33.36 18.60 9.20
CA THR A 422 34.44 18.62 8.19
C THR A 422 33.88 18.21 6.84
N VAL A 423 33.97 19.11 5.86
CA VAL A 423 33.55 18.85 4.47
C VAL A 423 34.76 18.34 3.68
N PRO A 424 34.71 17.11 3.11
CA PRO A 424 35.76 16.57 2.25
C PRO A 424 35.94 17.35 0.94
N ALA A 425 37.06 17.15 0.26
CA ALA A 425 37.22 17.58 -1.13
C ALA A 425 36.38 16.72 -2.09
N GLY A 426 35.93 17.30 -3.20
CA GLY A 426 35.15 16.59 -4.23
C GLY A 426 33.67 16.38 -3.91
N VAL A 427 33.15 16.99 -2.83
CA VAL A 427 31.71 17.03 -2.55
C VAL A 427 31.02 17.93 -3.57
N HIS A 428 29.96 17.43 -4.22
CA HIS A 428 29.16 18.24 -5.15
C HIS A 428 27.96 18.89 -4.47
N ARG A 429 27.42 18.27 -3.42
CA ARG A 429 26.40 18.89 -2.58
C ARG A 429 26.53 18.43 -1.12
N LEU A 430 26.43 19.39 -0.21
CA LEU A 430 26.24 19.15 1.23
C LEU A 430 24.76 19.42 1.54
N LYS A 431 24.09 18.49 2.22
CA LYS A 431 22.75 18.69 2.81
C LYS A 431 22.84 18.51 4.31
N ILE A 432 22.10 19.32 5.05
CA ILE A 432 22.01 19.33 6.51
C ILE A 432 20.55 19.59 6.86
N THR A 433 19.91 18.70 7.63
CA THR A 433 18.53 18.90 8.10
C THR A 433 18.42 18.73 9.61
N LEU A 434 17.99 19.79 10.29
CA LEU A 434 17.54 19.80 11.68
C LEU A 434 16.09 19.31 11.73
N ALA A 435 15.73 18.51 12.74
CA ALA A 435 14.35 18.19 13.07
C ALA A 435 14.17 17.98 14.59
N TRP A 436 12.96 18.28 15.10
CA TRP A 436 12.61 18.07 16.51
C TRP A 436 11.16 17.63 16.71
N THR A 437 10.92 16.93 17.81
CA THR A 437 9.57 16.60 18.29
C THR A 437 9.09 17.79 19.13
N ASP A 438 8.26 18.65 18.54
CA ASP A 438 7.79 19.91 19.12
C ASP A 438 6.56 19.67 20.02
N PRO A 439 6.50 20.23 21.24
CA PRO A 439 5.30 20.23 22.09
C PRO A 439 3.98 20.53 21.36
N GLU A 440 2.90 19.79 21.64
CA GLU A 440 1.62 20.06 20.98
C GLU A 440 1.09 21.48 21.27
N ALA A 441 0.64 22.18 20.23
CA ALA A 441 -0.05 23.46 20.37
C ALA A 441 -1.51 23.30 20.78
N ALA A 442 -2.17 24.41 21.09
CA ALA A 442 -3.62 24.49 21.14
C ALA A 442 -4.23 24.20 19.75
N ALA A 443 -5.43 23.62 19.71
CA ALA A 443 -6.18 23.49 18.46
C ALA A 443 -6.46 24.89 17.88
N ASN A 444 -6.36 25.01 16.56
CA ASN A 444 -6.52 26.25 15.78
C ASN A 444 -5.52 27.38 16.13
N ALA A 445 -4.33 27.02 16.65
CA ALA A 445 -3.26 28.00 16.88
C ALA A 445 -2.70 28.57 15.56
N ALA A 446 -2.45 29.88 15.54
CA ALA A 446 -2.08 30.62 14.32
C ALA A 446 -0.63 30.37 13.86
N PRO A 447 0.35 30.22 14.77
CA PRO A 447 1.46 29.29 14.61
C PRO A 447 1.15 28.02 15.42
N ALA A 448 1.27 26.84 14.82
CA ALA A 448 1.25 25.60 15.58
C ALA A 448 2.62 25.33 16.24
N LEU A 449 3.71 25.92 15.75
CA LEU A 449 5.04 25.80 16.35
C LEU A 449 5.05 26.34 17.80
N VAL A 450 5.63 25.59 18.74
CA VAL A 450 5.71 25.97 20.16
C VAL A 450 7.14 26.31 20.56
N ASN A 451 8.09 25.39 20.30
CA ASN A 451 9.52 25.62 20.47
C ASN A 451 10.15 25.86 19.09
N ASP A 452 10.81 27.00 18.96
CA ASP A 452 11.46 27.52 17.76
C ASP A 452 12.98 27.34 17.89
N LEU A 453 13.58 26.61 16.95
CA LEU A 453 15.01 26.32 16.89
C LEU A 453 15.58 26.81 15.54
N ASP A 454 16.57 27.71 15.58
CA ASP A 454 17.29 28.16 14.39
C ASP A 454 18.48 27.24 14.08
N LEU A 455 18.54 26.71 12.87
CA LEU A 455 19.70 26.09 12.24
C LEU A 455 20.55 27.15 11.54
N THR A 456 21.87 27.05 11.66
CA THR A 456 22.81 27.89 10.91
C THR A 456 24.07 27.11 10.61
N LEU A 457 24.60 27.25 9.39
CA LEU A 457 25.93 26.75 9.04
C LEU A 457 26.89 27.94 8.91
N ARG A 458 28.05 27.87 9.57
CA ARG A 458 29.11 28.89 9.47
C ARG A 458 30.41 28.26 8.99
N ARG A 459 31.20 28.97 8.17
CA ARG A 459 32.58 28.60 7.82
C ARG A 459 33.55 29.55 8.53
N PRO A 460 34.21 29.14 9.63
CA PRO A 460 35.01 30.06 10.45
C PRO A 460 36.12 30.77 9.67
N ALA A 461 36.76 30.09 8.72
CA ALA A 461 37.86 30.60 7.92
C ALA A 461 37.51 31.83 7.05
N THR A 462 36.23 32.05 6.72
CA THR A 462 35.74 33.20 5.94
C THR A 462 34.66 34.00 6.67
N ASN A 463 34.28 33.57 7.89
CA ASN A 463 33.09 34.01 8.61
C ASN A 463 31.79 34.00 7.79
N GLN A 464 31.73 33.21 6.70
CA GLN A 464 30.55 33.09 5.85
C GLN A 464 29.50 32.22 6.53
N THR A 465 28.24 32.61 6.40
CA THR A 465 27.09 31.97 7.07
C THR A 465 26.00 31.65 6.07
N TRP A 466 25.38 30.48 6.22
CA TRP A 466 24.22 30.03 5.46
C TRP A 466 23.06 29.74 6.41
N LEU A 467 21.88 30.22 6.01
CA LEU A 467 20.60 30.01 6.68
C LEU A 467 19.82 28.89 5.97
N PRO A 468 18.77 28.32 6.60
CA PRO A 468 17.92 27.34 5.96
C PRO A 468 17.08 27.92 4.82
N TRP A 469 16.43 27.03 4.09
CA TRP A 469 15.48 27.39 3.05
C TRP A 469 14.09 27.60 3.63
N THR A 470 13.55 28.82 3.51
CA THR A 470 12.22 29.18 3.99
C THR A 470 11.29 29.53 2.83
N LEU A 471 10.07 29.01 2.86
CA LEU A 471 9.01 29.30 1.89
C LEU A 471 8.23 30.57 2.23
N SER A 472 7.58 31.15 1.22
CA SER A 472 6.64 32.25 1.43
C SER A 472 5.25 31.68 1.76
N ALA A 473 4.79 31.90 2.99
CA ALA A 473 3.49 31.41 3.48
C ALA A 473 2.34 32.44 3.36
N TYR A 474 2.52 33.54 2.63
CA TYR A 474 1.40 34.48 2.41
C TYR A 474 0.32 33.81 1.54
N PRO A 475 -0.99 33.87 1.90
CA PRO A 475 -2.07 33.09 1.30
C PRO A 475 -2.52 33.63 -0.07
N HIS A 476 -1.61 33.57 -1.04
CA HIS A 476 -1.86 33.92 -2.43
C HIS A 476 -1.00 33.04 -3.33
N ARG A 477 -1.52 32.68 -4.52
CA ARG A 477 -0.88 31.67 -5.38
C ARG A 477 0.53 32.06 -5.83
N ASP A 478 0.75 33.34 -6.14
CA ASP A 478 2.08 33.81 -6.57
C ASP A 478 3.13 33.64 -5.45
N SER A 479 2.74 33.91 -4.20
CA SER A 479 3.56 33.75 -3.00
C SER A 479 3.94 32.29 -2.80
N LEU A 480 2.94 31.41 -2.78
CA LEU A 480 3.10 29.96 -2.61
C LEU A 480 3.79 29.28 -3.82
N ALA A 481 3.93 30.01 -4.94
CA ALA A 481 4.67 29.58 -6.13
C ALA A 481 6.15 30.00 -6.14
N ARG A 482 6.58 30.91 -5.26
CA ARG A 482 7.97 31.41 -5.25
C ARG A 482 8.96 30.33 -4.79
N PRO A 483 10.17 30.26 -5.40
CA PRO A 483 11.26 29.44 -4.87
C PRO A 483 11.61 29.81 -3.43
N ALA A 484 12.03 28.82 -2.64
CA ALA A 484 12.49 29.02 -1.27
C ALA A 484 13.70 29.96 -1.20
N ARG A 485 13.88 30.64 -0.07
CA ARG A 485 14.92 31.67 0.13
C ARG A 485 15.67 31.46 1.44
N ARG A 486 16.94 31.86 1.47
CA ARG A 486 17.81 31.79 2.66
C ARG A 486 17.35 32.76 3.73
N ARG A 487 16.66 32.25 4.76
CA ARG A 487 16.12 32.99 5.92
C ARG A 487 16.00 32.00 7.10
N PRO A 488 15.82 32.45 8.35
CA PRO A 488 15.37 31.58 9.43
C PRO A 488 13.95 31.04 9.14
N ASN A 489 13.56 29.91 9.73
CA ASN A 489 12.24 29.31 9.54
C ASN A 489 11.47 29.11 10.86
N HIS A 490 10.93 30.22 11.39
CA HIS A 490 10.05 30.28 12.56
C HIS A 490 8.63 29.69 12.31
N ARG A 491 8.51 28.58 11.58
CA ARG A 491 7.24 27.86 11.35
C ARG A 491 7.39 26.35 11.44
N ASP A 492 8.37 25.79 10.73
CA ASP A 492 8.52 24.33 10.62
C ASP A 492 9.34 23.77 11.78
N ASN A 493 9.00 22.56 12.25
CA ASN A 493 9.82 21.82 13.22
C ASN A 493 10.91 20.97 12.53
N ALA A 494 11.30 21.39 11.33
CA ALA A 494 12.42 20.90 10.57
C ALA A 494 12.96 22.03 9.68
N GLU A 495 14.28 22.12 9.55
CA GLU A 495 14.96 23.14 8.75
C GLU A 495 16.10 22.52 7.95
N GLN A 496 16.23 22.86 6.67
CA GLN A 496 17.29 22.33 5.80
C GLN A 496 18.19 23.42 5.22
N ILE A 497 19.49 23.18 5.30
CA ILE A 497 20.56 23.90 4.59
C ILE A 497 21.16 22.95 3.57
N THR A 498 21.13 23.35 2.29
CA THR A 498 21.96 22.71 1.24
C THR A 498 23.14 23.62 0.87
N LEU A 499 24.19 23.10 0.26
CA LEU A 499 25.23 23.86 -0.44
C LEU A 499 25.71 23.07 -1.65
N ASP A 500 25.62 23.67 -2.84
CA ASP A 500 26.25 23.13 -4.04
C ASP A 500 27.75 23.49 -4.06
N VAL A 501 28.59 22.54 -4.48
CA VAL A 501 30.06 22.61 -4.57
C VAL A 501 30.71 23.26 -3.33
N PRO A 502 30.47 22.75 -2.10
CA PRO A 502 31.01 23.33 -0.89
C PRO A 502 32.54 23.22 -0.86
N VAL A 503 33.21 24.29 -0.45
CA VAL A 503 34.67 24.31 -0.35
C VAL A 503 35.12 23.41 0.81
N ALA A 504 36.07 22.52 0.57
CA ALA A 504 36.60 21.63 1.60
C ALA A 504 37.11 22.37 2.85
N GLY A 505 37.05 21.68 3.99
CA GLY A 505 37.54 22.16 5.29
C GLY A 505 36.46 22.18 6.38
N THR A 506 36.76 22.89 7.46
CA THR A 506 35.91 22.91 8.67
C THR A 506 34.80 23.95 8.60
N TYR A 507 33.62 23.52 9.00
CA TYR A 507 32.41 24.30 9.21
C TYR A 507 31.91 24.10 10.65
N GLU A 508 31.07 25.01 11.11
CA GLU A 508 30.34 24.95 12.37
C GLU A 508 28.86 24.82 12.07
N LEU A 509 28.29 23.68 12.45
CA LEU A 509 26.85 23.47 12.54
C LEU A 509 26.35 24.09 13.83
N ARG A 510 25.42 25.04 13.76
CA ARG A 510 24.89 25.78 14.91
C ARG A 510 23.38 25.53 15.02
N VAL A 511 22.92 25.17 16.21
CA VAL A 511 21.49 25.02 16.55
C VAL A 511 21.20 25.89 17.76
N ARG A 512 20.34 26.89 17.60
CA ARG A 512 20.00 27.85 18.65
C ARG A 512 18.54 27.72 19.06
N GLY A 513 18.25 27.66 20.35
CA GLY A 513 16.89 27.79 20.85
C GLY A 513 16.42 29.24 20.74
N PHE A 514 15.78 29.61 19.63
CA PHE A 514 15.30 30.98 19.40
C PHE A 514 14.24 31.36 20.44
N ALA A 515 13.19 30.54 20.56
CA ALA A 515 12.17 30.65 21.58
C ALA A 515 11.76 29.25 22.05
N VAL A 516 12.07 28.90 23.30
CA VAL A 516 11.79 27.56 23.84
C VAL A 516 10.93 27.68 25.12
N PRO A 517 9.65 28.08 24.99
CA PRO A 517 8.75 28.26 26.14
C PRO A 517 8.44 26.96 26.89
N GLN A 518 8.59 25.80 26.24
CA GLN A 518 8.46 24.47 26.87
C GLN A 518 9.78 23.70 26.74
N GLY A 519 10.82 24.18 27.44
CA GLY A 519 12.18 23.66 27.34
C GLY A 519 12.61 22.68 28.44
N PRO A 520 13.77 22.02 28.27
CA PRO A 520 14.65 22.07 27.10
C PRO A 520 14.07 21.28 25.91
N GLN A 521 14.27 21.78 24.69
CA GLN A 521 13.90 21.06 23.47
C GLN A 521 15.03 20.14 23.03
N ALA A 522 14.75 18.85 22.85
CA ALA A 522 15.66 17.90 22.23
C ALA A 522 15.55 17.96 20.69
N PHE A 523 16.67 17.80 20.00
CA PHE A 523 16.74 17.87 18.54
C PHE A 523 17.74 16.86 17.96
N SER A 524 17.56 16.55 16.68
CA SER A 524 18.48 15.74 15.88
C SER A 524 18.81 16.50 14.60
N VAL A 525 20.08 16.48 14.18
CA VAL A 525 20.51 17.00 12.89
C VAL A 525 21.19 15.89 12.10
N ALA A 526 20.69 15.61 10.90
CA ALA A 526 21.34 14.75 9.93
C ALA A 526 22.12 15.59 8.91
N TYR A 527 23.19 15.03 8.35
CA TYR A 527 23.92 15.63 7.23
C TYR A 527 24.42 14.59 6.25
N GLU A 528 24.66 15.00 5.00
CA GLU A 528 25.27 14.13 3.99
C GLU A 528 26.09 14.90 2.96
N PHE A 529 26.98 14.15 2.31
CA PHE A 529 27.84 14.62 1.24
C PHE A 529 27.50 13.82 -0.02
N GLU A 530 26.82 14.45 -0.98
CA GLU A 530 26.57 13.86 -2.29
C GLU A 530 27.82 14.02 -3.16
N SER A 531 28.30 12.92 -3.73
CA SER A 531 29.49 12.87 -4.56
C SER A 531 29.27 12.08 -5.85
N GLY A 532 29.65 12.69 -6.97
CA GLY A 532 29.78 12.06 -8.28
C GLY A 532 28.55 11.29 -8.79
N LEU A 533 28.86 10.14 -9.40
CA LEU A 533 27.95 9.25 -10.11
C LEU A 533 27.90 7.89 -9.40
N SER A 534 26.70 7.39 -9.08
CA SER A 534 26.51 6.08 -8.47
C SER A 534 25.38 5.29 -9.14
N TRP A 535 25.51 3.97 -9.24
CA TRP A 535 24.49 3.10 -9.84
C TRP A 535 23.37 2.78 -8.83
N VAL A 536 22.10 2.80 -9.27
CA VAL A 536 20.93 2.54 -8.39
C VAL A 536 20.17 1.27 -8.78
N ALA A 537 19.76 1.11 -10.04
CA ALA A 537 18.91 -0.02 -10.45
C ALA A 537 19.14 -0.42 -11.93
N PRO A 538 19.04 -1.72 -12.28
CA PRO A 538 18.81 -2.89 -11.42
C PRO A 538 19.99 -3.23 -10.51
N THR A 539 19.78 -4.18 -9.59
CA THR A 539 20.77 -4.64 -8.59
C THR A 539 20.75 -6.17 -8.47
N LYS A 540 21.64 -6.77 -7.67
CA LYS A 540 21.56 -8.21 -7.38
C LYS A 540 20.31 -8.59 -6.56
N ALA A 541 19.68 -7.63 -5.87
CA ALA A 541 18.47 -7.85 -5.09
C ALA A 541 17.19 -7.79 -5.93
N ARG A 542 17.18 -6.98 -7.01
CA ARG A 542 16.09 -6.91 -7.99
C ARG A 542 16.66 -6.73 -9.40
N GLY A 543 16.50 -7.77 -10.22
CA GLY A 543 16.90 -7.79 -11.62
C GLY A 543 15.87 -7.15 -12.55
N LEU A 544 15.98 -7.51 -13.84
CA LEU A 544 15.07 -7.09 -14.91
C LEU A 544 14.33 -8.30 -15.48
N GLU A 545 13.12 -8.06 -16.00
CA GLU A 545 12.38 -9.07 -16.75
C GLU A 545 12.98 -9.26 -18.15
N ALA A 546 13.15 -10.50 -18.61
CA ALA A 546 13.70 -10.78 -19.93
C ALA A 546 12.67 -10.52 -21.04
N GLY A 547 13.08 -9.77 -22.07
CA GLY A 547 12.24 -9.41 -23.22
C GLY A 547 11.23 -8.28 -22.97
N ALA A 548 11.02 -7.87 -21.71
CA ALA A 548 10.11 -6.76 -21.39
C ALA A 548 10.69 -5.40 -21.81
N ALA A 549 9.89 -4.64 -22.56
CA ALA A 549 10.24 -3.32 -23.07
C ALA A 549 10.04 -2.21 -22.03
N GLY A 550 10.81 -1.12 -22.16
CA GLY A 550 10.58 0.11 -21.39
C GLY A 550 10.97 0.07 -19.90
N GLN A 551 11.73 -0.94 -19.47
CA GLN A 551 12.23 -1.07 -18.10
C GLN A 551 13.23 0.04 -17.76
N LEU A 552 13.25 0.44 -16.49
CA LEU A 552 13.97 1.64 -16.04
C LEU A 552 15.31 1.29 -15.37
N LEU A 553 16.38 1.72 -16.01
CA LEU A 553 17.72 1.80 -15.43
C LEU A 553 17.84 3.12 -14.67
N ARG A 554 18.49 3.14 -13.50
CA ARG A 554 18.59 4.33 -12.64
C ARG A 554 19.99 4.51 -12.04
N TRP A 555 20.37 5.77 -11.84
CA TRP A 555 21.62 6.19 -11.19
C TRP A 555 21.40 7.47 -10.37
N GLN A 556 22.29 7.77 -9.44
CA GLN A 556 22.36 9.09 -8.80
C GLN A 556 23.39 9.96 -9.51
N TRP A 557 23.11 11.25 -9.60
CA TRP A 557 24.05 12.27 -10.05
C TRP A 557 23.77 13.59 -9.31
N ALA A 558 24.82 14.15 -8.70
CA ALA A 558 24.79 15.43 -8.00
C ALA A 558 25.75 16.48 -8.61
N GLY A 559 26.50 16.11 -9.66
CA GLY A 559 27.46 16.99 -10.31
C GLY A 559 26.86 17.92 -11.38
N PRO A 560 27.71 18.70 -12.09
CA PRO A 560 27.27 19.57 -13.18
C PRO A 560 26.69 18.78 -14.37
N ALA A 561 26.03 19.46 -15.31
CA ALA A 561 25.53 18.83 -16.54
C ALA A 561 26.66 18.06 -17.26
N THR A 562 26.50 16.74 -17.35
CA THR A 562 27.54 15.79 -17.79
C THR A 562 26.88 14.64 -18.51
N THR A 563 27.47 14.16 -19.60
CA THR A 563 27.00 12.97 -20.32
C THR A 563 27.86 11.75 -20.02
N ALA A 564 27.28 10.56 -20.21
CA ALA A 564 27.96 9.29 -20.04
C ALA A 564 27.59 8.29 -21.14
N ARG A 565 28.50 7.37 -21.45
CA ARG A 565 28.19 6.21 -22.28
C ARG A 565 27.60 5.09 -21.41
N LEU A 566 26.45 4.56 -21.82
CA LEU A 566 25.77 3.46 -21.13
C LEU A 566 26.04 2.14 -21.86
N GLU A 567 26.51 1.14 -21.14
CA GLU A 567 26.96 -0.14 -21.71
C GLU A 567 26.45 -1.34 -20.91
N TYR A 568 26.18 -2.46 -21.59
CA TYR A 568 25.75 -3.74 -21.02
C TYR A 568 26.73 -4.86 -21.35
N LYS A 569 26.89 -5.82 -20.44
CA LYS A 569 27.69 -7.02 -20.63
C LYS A 569 27.07 -8.25 -19.95
N PRO A 570 26.66 -9.28 -20.71
CA PRO A 570 26.32 -10.59 -20.17
C PRO A 570 27.50 -11.24 -19.42
N THR A 571 27.22 -12.00 -18.38
CA THR A 571 28.25 -12.78 -17.68
C THR A 571 28.83 -13.83 -18.62
N GLY A 572 30.16 -14.00 -18.61
CA GLY A 572 30.89 -14.88 -19.52
C GLY A 572 31.31 -14.24 -20.84
N GLN A 573 30.86 -13.01 -21.14
CA GLN A 573 31.39 -12.22 -22.26
C GLN A 573 32.48 -11.24 -21.79
N THR A 574 33.43 -10.94 -22.68
CA THR A 574 34.54 -10.01 -22.44
C THR A 574 34.21 -8.59 -22.88
N ALA A 575 33.60 -8.45 -24.07
CA ALA A 575 33.21 -7.17 -24.66
C ALA A 575 31.98 -6.53 -23.99
N TRP A 576 31.90 -5.20 -24.06
CA TRP A 576 30.74 -4.41 -23.63
C TRP A 576 29.94 -3.96 -24.86
N THR A 577 28.62 -4.11 -24.82
CA THR A 577 27.71 -3.58 -25.84
C THR A 577 27.24 -2.19 -25.44
N VAL A 578 27.44 -1.18 -26.29
CA VAL A 578 26.92 0.17 -26.06
C VAL A 578 25.40 0.16 -26.23
N LEU A 579 24.66 0.54 -25.17
CA LEU A 579 23.22 0.75 -25.22
C LEU A 579 22.86 2.18 -25.64
N SER A 580 23.65 3.16 -25.17
CA SER A 580 23.59 4.55 -25.62
C SER A 580 24.97 5.18 -25.57
N ALA A 581 25.34 5.87 -26.65
CA ALA A 581 26.62 6.57 -26.76
C ALA A 581 26.73 7.78 -25.80
N SER A 582 25.59 8.40 -25.46
CA SER A 582 25.52 9.60 -24.63
C SER A 582 24.14 9.71 -23.97
N VAL A 583 24.05 9.34 -22.68
CA VAL A 583 22.92 9.70 -21.80
C VAL A 583 23.29 10.94 -20.99
N ASN A 584 22.32 11.81 -20.71
CA ASN A 584 22.52 12.93 -19.80
C ASN A 584 22.40 12.43 -18.35
N LEU A 585 23.45 12.61 -17.54
CA LEU A 585 23.44 12.12 -16.15
C LEU A 585 22.41 12.83 -15.27
N ALA A 586 22.00 14.05 -15.61
CA ALA A 586 20.97 14.78 -14.89
C ALA A 586 19.57 14.15 -15.02
N ASP A 587 19.31 13.34 -16.06
CA ASP A 587 18.03 12.65 -16.25
C ASP A 587 17.81 11.55 -15.20
N LYS A 588 18.90 11.04 -14.58
CA LYS A 588 18.93 9.96 -13.55
C LYS A 588 18.31 8.61 -13.96
N LEU A 589 17.71 8.50 -15.15
CA LEU A 589 17.04 7.31 -15.66
C LEU A 589 17.24 7.06 -17.16
N TYR A 590 17.14 5.80 -17.57
CA TYR A 590 17.12 5.39 -18.98
C TYR A 590 16.15 4.23 -19.20
N ARG A 591 15.33 4.30 -20.27
CA ARG A 591 14.42 3.22 -20.67
C ARG A 591 15.13 2.21 -21.55
N TRP A 592 15.10 0.93 -21.17
CA TRP A 592 15.74 -0.15 -21.90
C TRP A 592 14.78 -1.32 -22.15
N THR A 593 14.94 -1.98 -23.29
CA THR A 593 14.33 -3.29 -23.57
C THR A 593 15.38 -4.35 -23.28
N ALA A 594 15.19 -5.10 -22.20
CA ALA A 594 16.16 -6.09 -21.77
C ALA A 594 16.18 -7.30 -22.74
N PRO A 595 17.33 -7.96 -22.96
CA PRO A 595 17.42 -9.11 -23.85
C PRO A 595 16.44 -10.23 -23.46
N ASP A 596 15.82 -10.87 -24.44
CA ASP A 596 14.95 -12.02 -24.20
C ASP A 596 15.74 -13.31 -23.96
N ALA A 597 16.45 -13.35 -22.83
CA ALA A 597 17.11 -14.56 -22.34
C ALA A 597 17.38 -14.46 -20.84
N THR A 598 17.05 -15.52 -20.10
CA THR A 598 17.43 -15.64 -18.69
C THR A 598 18.95 -15.79 -18.56
N ARG A 599 19.64 -14.73 -18.13
CA ARG A 599 21.09 -14.72 -17.89
C ARG A 599 21.51 -13.63 -16.89
N PRO A 600 22.56 -13.85 -16.07
CA PRO A 600 23.16 -12.79 -15.28
C PRO A 600 23.99 -11.84 -16.15
N GLY A 601 24.03 -10.56 -15.82
CA GLY A 601 24.81 -9.53 -16.53
C GLY A 601 25.10 -8.29 -15.69
N GLN A 602 25.84 -7.34 -16.27
CA GLN A 602 26.18 -6.06 -15.66
C GLN A 602 25.94 -4.90 -16.62
N LEU A 603 25.69 -3.73 -16.06
CA LEU A 603 25.60 -2.44 -16.75
C LEU A 603 26.70 -1.51 -16.20
N ARG A 604 27.14 -0.54 -17.00
CA ARG A 604 27.95 0.57 -16.51
C ARG A 604 27.66 1.87 -17.23
N LEU A 605 27.88 2.98 -16.52
CA LEU A 605 27.98 4.33 -17.07
C LEU A 605 29.44 4.76 -17.05
N VAL A 606 29.94 5.28 -18.18
CA VAL A 606 31.31 5.79 -18.33
C VAL A 606 31.25 7.28 -18.67
N ALA A 607 31.67 8.13 -17.74
CA ALA A 607 31.65 9.59 -17.81
C ALA A 607 33.09 10.13 -17.68
N GLY A 608 33.77 10.31 -18.82
CA GLY A 608 35.20 10.61 -18.83
C GLY A 608 36.01 9.50 -18.16
N ALA A 609 36.75 9.84 -17.10
CA ALA A 609 37.49 8.87 -16.28
C ALA A 609 36.62 8.15 -15.23
N THR A 610 35.43 8.67 -14.91
CA THR A 610 34.54 8.10 -13.89
C THR A 610 33.72 6.96 -14.47
N THR A 611 33.68 5.81 -13.80
CA THR A 611 32.83 4.68 -14.17
C THR A 611 31.95 4.26 -12.99
N ALA A 612 30.64 4.23 -13.17
CA ALA A 612 29.69 3.61 -12.24
C ALA A 612 29.24 2.26 -12.79
N LEU A 613 29.62 1.19 -12.09
CA LEU A 613 29.34 -0.21 -12.45
C LEU A 613 28.17 -0.75 -11.60
N SER A 614 27.25 -1.47 -12.23
CA SER A 614 26.19 -2.18 -11.50
C SER A 614 26.71 -3.43 -10.80
N ASP A 615 25.98 -3.88 -9.77
CA ASP A 615 25.96 -5.28 -9.38
C ASP A 615 25.80 -6.20 -10.61
N THR A 616 26.26 -7.45 -10.52
CA THR A 616 25.73 -8.48 -11.42
C THR A 616 24.28 -8.77 -11.04
N PHE A 617 23.34 -8.41 -11.92
CA PHE A 617 21.91 -8.65 -11.77
C PHE A 617 21.44 -9.75 -12.74
N PHE A 618 20.23 -10.26 -12.54
CA PHE A 618 19.59 -11.17 -13.50
C PHE A 618 18.72 -10.41 -14.48
N VAL A 619 18.87 -10.68 -15.77
CA VAL A 619 17.76 -10.58 -16.73
C VAL A 619 17.09 -11.95 -16.73
N ALA A 620 15.79 -12.04 -16.44
CA ALA A 620 15.11 -13.34 -16.29
C ALA A 620 13.61 -13.27 -16.60
N ARG A 621 13.06 -14.34 -17.17
CA ARG A 621 11.60 -14.58 -17.12
C ARG A 621 11.25 -15.30 -15.81
N PRO A 622 10.12 -15.02 -15.16
CA PRO A 622 9.61 -15.83 -14.06
C PRO A 622 9.55 -17.33 -14.45
N LEU A 623 9.93 -18.19 -13.50
CA LEU A 623 9.86 -19.64 -13.66
C LEU A 623 8.60 -20.15 -12.95
N ALA A 624 7.52 -20.35 -13.69
CA ALA A 624 6.33 -21.00 -13.16
C ALA A 624 6.67 -22.41 -12.66
N LEU A 625 6.18 -22.72 -11.45
CA LEU A 625 6.08 -24.06 -10.93
C LEU A 625 4.73 -24.63 -11.41
N THR A 626 4.64 -25.94 -11.57
CA THR A 626 3.38 -26.61 -11.91
C THR A 626 3.29 -27.88 -11.09
N VAL A 627 2.33 -27.92 -10.18
CA VAL A 627 1.92 -29.19 -9.57
C VAL A 627 1.31 -30.03 -10.70
N ALA A 628 1.84 -31.22 -10.93
CA ALA A 628 1.35 -32.14 -11.96
C ALA A 628 0.20 -32.99 -11.40
N TYR A 629 0.38 -33.56 -10.20
CA TYR A 629 -0.69 -34.18 -9.41
C TYR A 629 -0.42 -34.06 -7.92
N SER A 630 -1.47 -34.21 -7.12
CA SER A 630 -1.43 -34.31 -5.66
C SER A 630 -2.29 -35.49 -5.21
N CYS A 631 -1.64 -36.59 -4.82
CA CYS A 631 -2.27 -37.80 -4.30
C CYS A 631 -2.04 -37.90 -2.77
N PRO A 632 -2.84 -38.69 -2.03
CA PRO A 632 -2.73 -38.75 -0.57
C PRO A 632 -1.34 -39.17 -0.03
N GLN A 633 -0.56 -39.91 -0.83
CA GLN A 633 0.77 -40.41 -0.45
C GLN A 633 1.93 -39.59 -1.03
N GLU A 634 1.75 -38.97 -2.20
CA GLU A 634 2.81 -38.25 -2.93
C GLU A 634 2.23 -37.17 -3.84
N ALA A 635 3.00 -36.10 -4.08
CA ALA A 635 2.68 -35.10 -5.09
C ALA A 635 3.87 -34.91 -6.03
N LEU A 636 3.60 -34.63 -7.30
CA LEU A 636 4.63 -34.39 -8.31
C LEU A 636 4.64 -32.90 -8.68
N LEU A 637 5.79 -32.26 -8.49
CA LEU A 637 6.08 -30.93 -8.98
C LEU A 637 6.87 -31.00 -10.30
N THR A 638 6.59 -30.08 -11.21
CA THR A 638 7.27 -29.95 -12.51
C THR A 638 7.48 -28.48 -12.87
N TRP A 639 8.46 -28.18 -13.71
CA TRP A 639 8.67 -26.83 -14.27
C TRP A 639 9.38 -26.92 -15.63
N ARG A 640 9.34 -25.85 -16.42
CA ARG A 640 10.05 -25.82 -17.71
C ARG A 640 11.57 -25.74 -17.54
N ARG A 641 12.32 -26.36 -18.46
CA ARG A 641 13.78 -26.19 -18.50
C ARG A 641 14.15 -24.74 -18.86
N VAL A 642 15.07 -24.16 -18.11
CA VAL A 642 15.62 -22.82 -18.35
C VAL A 642 16.97 -22.95 -19.08
N PRO A 643 17.17 -22.33 -20.25
CA PRO A 643 18.45 -22.35 -20.96
C PRO A 643 19.61 -21.85 -20.07
N GLY A 644 20.70 -22.60 -20.02
CA GLY A 644 21.87 -22.27 -19.18
C GLY A 644 21.71 -22.58 -17.68
N ALA A 645 20.56 -23.08 -17.22
CA ALA A 645 20.42 -23.57 -15.85
C ALA A 645 21.08 -24.95 -15.69
N THR A 646 21.93 -25.08 -14.67
CA THR A 646 22.60 -26.35 -14.31
C THR A 646 21.89 -27.09 -13.19
N GLN A 647 21.15 -26.36 -12.34
CA GLN A 647 20.36 -26.87 -11.24
C GLN A 647 19.11 -25.98 -11.04
N TYR A 648 18.20 -26.44 -10.20
CA TYR A 648 17.06 -25.70 -9.67
C TYR A 648 17.08 -25.78 -8.15
N GLN A 649 16.70 -24.68 -7.48
CA GLN A 649 16.44 -24.63 -6.05
C GLN A 649 14.93 -24.62 -5.85
N VAL A 650 14.41 -25.68 -5.22
CA VAL A 650 13.03 -25.71 -4.73
C VAL A 650 12.98 -25.18 -3.31
N TYR A 651 11.95 -24.41 -3.00
CA TYR A 651 11.65 -23.84 -1.70
C TYR A 651 10.32 -24.38 -1.20
N ALA A 652 10.17 -24.48 0.13
CA ALA A 652 8.92 -24.78 0.81
C ALA A 652 8.61 -23.70 1.85
N LEU A 653 7.33 -23.41 2.11
CA LEU A 653 6.95 -22.37 3.06
C LEU A 653 7.04 -22.87 4.51
N GLY A 654 8.10 -22.44 5.21
CA GLY A 654 8.32 -22.72 6.62
C GLY A 654 7.36 -21.97 7.54
N THR A 655 7.83 -21.62 8.75
CA THR A 655 7.00 -20.95 9.77
C THR A 655 6.48 -19.58 9.33
N SER A 656 7.31 -18.82 8.60
CA SER A 656 7.03 -17.44 8.20
C SER A 656 7.57 -17.04 6.83
N HIS A 657 8.49 -17.82 6.27
CA HIS A 657 9.17 -17.51 5.01
C HIS A 657 9.39 -18.77 4.17
N LEU A 658 9.57 -18.61 2.86
CA LEU A 658 10.08 -19.67 1.99
C LEU A 658 11.52 -20.03 2.36
N GLU A 659 11.75 -21.31 2.64
CA GLU A 659 13.03 -21.89 3.05
C GLU A 659 13.55 -22.87 1.97
N PRO A 660 14.87 -22.96 1.73
CA PRO A 660 15.43 -23.89 0.73
C PRO A 660 15.16 -25.36 1.09
N LEU A 661 14.42 -26.09 0.25
CA LEU A 661 14.12 -27.51 0.47
C LEU A 661 15.15 -28.43 -0.19
N ARG A 662 15.32 -28.31 -1.52
CA ARG A 662 16.16 -29.25 -2.30
C ARG A 662 16.79 -28.58 -3.51
N ARG A 663 18.02 -28.97 -3.86
CA ARG A 663 18.65 -28.68 -5.15
C ARG A 663 18.72 -29.94 -6.01
N LEU A 664 18.40 -29.78 -7.29
CA LEU A 664 18.36 -30.88 -8.27
C LEU A 664 18.70 -30.37 -9.68
N SER A 665 19.20 -31.24 -10.55
CA SER A 665 19.47 -30.94 -11.97
C SER A 665 18.26 -31.18 -12.89
N ASP A 666 17.32 -32.03 -12.45
CA ASP A 666 16.10 -32.36 -13.18
C ASP A 666 15.02 -31.26 -13.06
N THR A 667 14.01 -31.32 -13.92
CA THR A 667 12.86 -30.42 -13.97
C THR A 667 11.60 -30.99 -13.31
N THR A 668 11.73 -32.09 -12.56
CA THR A 668 10.66 -32.74 -11.81
C THR A 668 11.08 -33.02 -10.37
N LEU A 669 10.15 -32.97 -9.42
CA LEU A 669 10.37 -33.34 -8.03
C LEU A 669 9.16 -34.09 -7.48
N LEU A 670 9.37 -35.34 -7.10
CA LEU A 670 8.39 -36.11 -6.32
C LEU A 670 8.55 -35.76 -4.82
N LEU A 671 7.46 -35.32 -4.21
CA LEU A 671 7.35 -34.99 -2.79
C LEU A 671 6.81 -36.19 -2.01
N THR A 672 7.42 -36.47 -0.86
CA THR A 672 6.87 -37.42 0.12
C THR A 672 5.67 -36.83 0.88
N THR A 673 4.87 -37.68 1.52
CA THR A 673 3.74 -37.26 2.37
C THR A 673 4.13 -36.30 3.49
N ALA A 674 5.35 -36.44 4.02
CA ALA A 674 5.89 -35.53 5.03
C ALA A 674 6.26 -34.16 4.45
N GLU A 675 6.73 -34.13 3.20
CA GLU A 675 7.06 -32.87 2.52
C GLU A 675 5.80 -32.13 2.06
N THR A 676 4.78 -32.83 1.53
CA THR A 676 3.52 -32.20 1.10
C THR A 676 2.79 -31.46 2.22
N ALA A 677 3.03 -31.82 3.49
CA ALA A 677 2.54 -31.08 4.66
C ALA A 677 3.03 -29.61 4.74
N ALA A 678 4.12 -29.24 4.05
CA ALA A 678 4.54 -27.85 3.93
C ALA A 678 3.60 -27.00 3.04
N ARG A 679 2.76 -27.67 2.24
CA ARG A 679 1.70 -27.14 1.35
C ARG A 679 2.16 -26.24 0.21
N TYR A 680 2.97 -25.23 0.47
CA TYR A 680 3.30 -24.16 -0.48
C TYR A 680 4.75 -24.26 -0.96
N PHE A 681 4.96 -24.24 -2.27
CA PHE A 681 6.27 -24.47 -2.90
C PHE A 681 6.58 -23.45 -3.99
N ALA A 682 7.86 -23.13 -4.16
CA ALA A 682 8.35 -22.29 -5.26
C ALA A 682 9.67 -22.83 -5.83
N VAL A 683 10.03 -22.43 -7.05
CA VAL A 683 11.27 -22.87 -7.70
C VAL A 683 12.05 -21.69 -8.30
N ALA A 684 13.39 -21.75 -8.23
CA ALA A 684 14.30 -20.83 -8.89
C ALA A 684 15.34 -21.59 -9.74
N PRO A 685 15.70 -21.11 -10.94
CA PRO A 685 16.79 -21.67 -11.72
C PRO A 685 18.15 -21.26 -11.13
N VAL A 686 19.15 -22.14 -11.24
CA VAL A 686 20.56 -21.84 -10.93
C VAL A 686 21.33 -21.77 -12.24
N VAL A 687 21.72 -20.55 -12.64
CA VAL A 687 22.40 -20.25 -13.91
C VAL A 687 23.79 -19.70 -13.59
N ALA A 688 24.83 -20.24 -14.22
CA ALA A 688 26.23 -19.86 -13.95
C ALA A 688 26.58 -19.85 -12.44
N GLY A 689 26.12 -20.88 -11.71
CA GLY A 689 26.36 -21.06 -10.28
C GLY A 689 25.58 -20.11 -9.35
N ARG A 690 24.70 -19.26 -9.90
CA ARG A 690 23.92 -18.27 -9.14
C ARG A 690 22.43 -18.61 -9.21
N THR A 691 21.76 -18.61 -8.06
CA THR A 691 20.30 -18.72 -7.99
C THR A 691 19.69 -17.44 -8.58
N GLY A 692 18.85 -17.61 -9.59
CA GLY A 692 18.04 -16.54 -10.19
C GLY A 692 16.81 -16.20 -9.35
N PRO A 693 15.92 -15.31 -9.84
CA PRO A 693 14.64 -15.09 -9.20
C PRO A 693 13.80 -16.38 -9.21
N ARG A 694 13.12 -16.66 -8.09
CA ARG A 694 12.10 -17.71 -8.02
C ARG A 694 10.84 -17.29 -8.77
N GLY A 695 10.00 -18.27 -9.12
CA GLY A 695 8.61 -18.02 -9.54
C GLY A 695 7.68 -17.61 -8.40
N ALA A 696 6.39 -17.51 -8.74
CA ALA A 696 5.31 -17.54 -7.77
C ALA A 696 5.31 -18.86 -6.96
N THR A 697 4.51 -18.89 -5.91
CA THR A 697 4.38 -20.03 -5.00
C THR A 697 3.04 -20.72 -5.25
N GLU A 698 3.08 -22.03 -5.44
CA GLU A 698 1.92 -22.87 -5.73
C GLU A 698 1.47 -23.62 -4.47
N ASP A 699 0.15 -23.81 -4.33
CA ASP A 699 -0.46 -24.59 -3.26
C ASP A 699 -0.65 -26.06 -3.72
N VAL A 700 0.19 -26.97 -3.23
CA VAL A 700 0.15 -28.39 -3.64
C VAL A 700 -1.14 -29.10 -3.20
N LEU A 701 -1.93 -28.50 -2.30
CA LEU A 701 -3.18 -29.07 -1.79
C LEU A 701 -4.43 -28.40 -2.39
N GLN A 702 -4.28 -27.60 -3.46
CA GLN A 702 -5.42 -27.06 -4.19
C GLN A 702 -6.25 -28.18 -4.84
N GLU A 703 -7.58 -28.15 -4.70
CA GLU A 703 -8.46 -29.27 -5.07
C GLU A 703 -8.42 -29.60 -6.57
N ASP A 704 -8.24 -28.57 -7.42
CA ASP A 704 -8.12 -28.70 -8.89
C ASP A 704 -6.82 -29.39 -9.35
N HIS A 705 -5.93 -29.75 -8.42
CA HIS A 705 -4.71 -30.49 -8.74
C HIS A 705 -4.96 -31.97 -8.94
N GLY A 706 -5.83 -32.55 -8.09
CA GLY A 706 -6.29 -33.93 -8.16
C GLY A 706 -5.19 -35.00 -8.08
N CYS A 707 -5.61 -36.25 -7.84
CA CYS A 707 -4.72 -37.39 -8.01
C CYS A 707 -4.77 -37.83 -9.48
N TYR A 708 -3.83 -37.32 -10.28
CA TYR A 708 -3.70 -37.46 -11.74
C TYR A 708 -4.83 -36.88 -12.60
N VAL A 709 -6.10 -37.08 -12.23
CA VAL A 709 -7.27 -36.56 -12.94
C VAL A 709 -7.49 -35.09 -12.58
N ARG A 710 -7.56 -34.23 -13.60
CA ARG A 710 -7.90 -32.80 -13.48
C ARG A 710 -9.38 -32.55 -13.72
N SER A 711 -9.90 -33.18 -14.76
CA SER A 711 -11.33 -33.23 -15.04
C SER A 711 -11.63 -34.52 -15.79
N PHE A 712 -12.80 -35.07 -15.52
CA PHE A 712 -13.41 -36.13 -16.30
C PHE A 712 -14.84 -35.68 -16.53
N ALA A 713 -15.15 -35.19 -17.74
CA ALA A 713 -16.41 -34.53 -18.02
C ALA A 713 -17.08 -35.15 -19.25
N PRO A 714 -18.38 -35.47 -19.20
CA PRO A 714 -19.11 -35.86 -20.40
C PRO A 714 -19.25 -34.66 -21.34
N ARG A 715 -19.04 -34.86 -22.65
CA ARG A 715 -19.24 -33.80 -23.65
C ARG A 715 -20.66 -33.24 -23.64
N LEU A 716 -21.63 -34.11 -23.38
CA LEU A 716 -23.02 -33.78 -23.13
C LEU A 716 -23.55 -34.72 -22.04
N LEU A 717 -24.26 -34.17 -21.06
CA LEU A 717 -24.97 -34.96 -20.04
C LEU A 717 -26.07 -35.85 -20.65
N VAL A 718 -26.54 -35.50 -21.86
CA VAL A 718 -27.52 -36.26 -22.62
C VAL A 718 -27.11 -36.33 -24.08
N THR A 719 -27.07 -37.53 -24.68
CA THR A 719 -26.40 -37.77 -25.96
C THR A 719 -26.91 -39.02 -26.69
N ASP A 720 -26.60 -39.15 -27.99
CA ASP A 720 -26.74 -40.37 -28.79
C ASP A 720 -25.55 -41.34 -28.66
N SER A 721 -24.37 -40.77 -28.38
CA SER A 721 -23.08 -41.45 -28.28
C SER A 721 -22.36 -40.96 -27.02
N VAL A 722 -22.07 -41.88 -26.10
CA VAL A 722 -21.48 -41.51 -24.81
C VAL A 722 -19.99 -41.22 -25.01
N ARG A 723 -19.60 -39.97 -24.75
CA ARG A 723 -18.23 -39.47 -24.90
C ARG A 723 -17.84 -38.59 -23.72
N PHE A 724 -16.60 -38.74 -23.28
CA PHE A 724 -15.97 -37.99 -22.20
C PHE A 724 -14.68 -37.34 -22.68
N ASP A 725 -14.44 -36.11 -22.22
CA ASP A 725 -13.13 -35.49 -22.24
C ASP A 725 -12.48 -35.69 -20.87
N LEU A 726 -11.33 -36.37 -20.85
CA LEU A 726 -10.52 -36.62 -19.67
C LEU A 726 -9.25 -35.78 -19.77
N ALA A 727 -9.08 -34.84 -18.84
CA ALA A 727 -7.85 -34.10 -18.65
C ALA A 727 -7.05 -34.69 -17.48
N LEU A 728 -5.77 -34.96 -17.74
CA LEU A 728 -4.79 -35.44 -16.78
C LEU A 728 -3.75 -34.36 -16.50
N GLY A 729 -3.32 -34.27 -15.24
CA GLY A 729 -2.20 -33.41 -14.85
C GLY A 729 -0.83 -34.05 -15.09
N SER A 730 -0.77 -35.37 -15.28
CA SER A 730 0.45 -36.08 -15.67
C SER A 730 0.17 -37.45 -16.29
N ILE A 731 1.12 -37.94 -17.10
CA ILE A 731 1.27 -39.36 -17.48
C ILE A 731 2.48 -40.03 -16.80
N TYR A 732 3.18 -39.32 -15.90
CA TYR A 732 4.33 -39.87 -15.18
C TYR A 732 3.93 -41.13 -14.39
N ARG A 733 4.65 -42.24 -14.54
CA ARG A 733 4.32 -43.54 -13.89
C ARG A 733 2.92 -44.09 -14.19
N LEU A 734 2.19 -43.56 -15.17
CA LEU A 734 0.89 -44.06 -15.61
C LEU A 734 1.09 -45.13 -16.69
N ARG A 735 0.53 -46.33 -16.47
CA ARG A 735 0.63 -47.46 -17.40
C ARG A 735 -0.50 -47.45 -18.42
N ALA A 736 -1.73 -47.27 -17.95
CA ALA A 736 -2.94 -47.31 -18.78
C ALA A 736 -4.06 -46.43 -18.22
N VAL A 737 -5.00 -46.03 -19.06
CA VAL A 737 -6.29 -45.43 -18.70
C VAL A 737 -7.40 -46.28 -19.26
N ALA A 738 -8.43 -46.57 -18.47
CA ALA A 738 -9.63 -47.27 -18.89
C ALA A 738 -10.88 -46.42 -18.65
N LEU A 739 -11.84 -46.46 -19.58
CA LEU A 739 -13.22 -46.04 -19.31
C LEU A 739 -13.97 -47.22 -18.71
N GLU A 740 -14.60 -47.02 -17.56
CA GLU A 740 -15.42 -48.04 -16.91
C GLU A 740 -16.88 -47.59 -16.78
N ARG A 741 -17.82 -48.51 -16.99
CA ARG A 741 -19.27 -48.31 -16.81
C ARG A 741 -19.79 -49.16 -15.66
N GLN A 742 -20.57 -48.56 -14.77
CA GLN A 742 -21.21 -49.26 -13.67
C GLN A 742 -22.28 -50.24 -14.17
N GLN A 743 -22.28 -51.45 -13.62
CA GLN A 743 -23.24 -52.51 -13.87
C GLN A 743 -24.38 -52.49 -12.82
N PRO A 744 -25.50 -53.19 -13.06
CA PRO A 744 -26.64 -53.23 -12.12
C PRO A 744 -26.32 -53.80 -10.73
N ASP A 745 -25.27 -54.62 -10.61
CA ASP A 745 -24.78 -55.17 -9.34
C ASP A 745 -23.85 -54.18 -8.57
N GLY A 746 -23.61 -52.99 -9.13
CA GLY A 746 -22.72 -51.97 -8.60
C GLY A 746 -21.25 -52.10 -9.00
N SER A 747 -20.85 -53.20 -9.65
CA SER A 747 -19.50 -53.41 -10.18
C SER A 747 -19.21 -52.47 -11.37
N PHE A 748 -17.94 -52.35 -11.78
CA PHE A 748 -17.54 -51.52 -12.90
C PHE A 748 -16.90 -52.38 -14.00
N LEU A 749 -17.47 -52.33 -15.20
CA LEU A 749 -16.99 -53.03 -16.40
C LEU A 749 -16.08 -52.10 -17.20
N GLU A 750 -14.88 -52.57 -17.56
CA GLU A 750 -14.01 -51.88 -18.53
C GLU A 750 -14.64 -51.92 -19.93
N ILE A 751 -14.84 -50.73 -20.51
CA ILE A 751 -15.41 -50.52 -21.84
C ILE A 751 -14.33 -50.37 -22.90
N SER A 752 -13.28 -49.61 -22.58
CA SER A 752 -12.13 -49.36 -23.43
C SER A 752 -10.93 -48.99 -22.59
N SER A 753 -9.72 -49.30 -23.08
CA SER A 753 -8.47 -48.90 -22.43
C SER A 753 -7.39 -48.46 -23.42
N LEU A 754 -6.56 -47.53 -22.95
CA LEU A 754 -5.46 -46.90 -23.69
C LEU A 754 -4.15 -47.23 -22.98
N SER A 755 -3.25 -47.91 -23.68
CA SER A 755 -1.92 -48.32 -23.19
C SER A 755 -0.94 -48.42 -24.37
N PRO A 756 0.11 -47.59 -24.44
CA PRO A 756 0.45 -46.51 -23.52
C PRO A 756 -0.57 -45.36 -23.58
N VAL A 757 -0.56 -44.50 -22.56
CA VAL A 757 -1.44 -43.32 -22.51
C VAL A 757 -0.91 -42.24 -23.47
N PRO A 758 -1.68 -41.80 -24.47
CA PRO A 758 -1.13 -41.02 -25.59
C PRO A 758 -0.89 -39.53 -25.28
N GLY A 759 -1.40 -39.01 -24.17
CA GLY A 759 -1.24 -37.60 -23.80
C GLY A 759 -1.98 -37.20 -22.52
N LEU A 760 -2.00 -35.89 -22.24
CA LEU A 760 -2.69 -35.31 -21.09
C LEU A 760 -4.18 -35.02 -21.33
N ALA A 761 -4.62 -34.94 -22.59
CA ALA A 761 -6.03 -34.78 -22.94
C ALA A 761 -6.46 -36.00 -23.77
N LEU A 762 -7.55 -36.66 -23.35
CA LEU A 762 -8.01 -37.93 -23.90
C LEU A 762 -9.52 -37.87 -24.18
N GLU A 763 -9.94 -38.26 -25.38
CA GLU A 763 -11.35 -38.57 -25.66
C GLU A 763 -11.59 -40.05 -25.34
N LEU A 764 -12.55 -40.34 -24.47
CA LEU A 764 -12.99 -41.70 -24.13
C LEU A 764 -14.45 -41.86 -24.56
N ALA A 765 -14.80 -43.02 -25.12
CA ALA A 765 -16.16 -43.28 -25.63
C ALA A 765 -16.66 -44.67 -25.27
N ASP A 766 -17.98 -44.77 -25.08
CA ASP A 766 -18.72 -46.04 -25.02
C ASP A 766 -19.69 -46.13 -26.22
N PRO A 767 -19.29 -46.82 -27.32
CA PRO A 767 -20.17 -47.02 -28.47
C PRO A 767 -21.28 -48.04 -28.20
N ALA A 768 -21.17 -48.84 -27.13
CA ALA A 768 -22.11 -49.89 -26.73
C ALA A 768 -22.83 -49.54 -25.41
N ALA A 769 -22.98 -48.24 -25.13
CA ALA A 769 -23.72 -47.73 -23.99
C ALA A 769 -25.20 -48.10 -24.08
N PRO A 770 -25.82 -48.67 -23.02
CA PRO A 770 -27.25 -48.95 -23.02
C PRO A 770 -28.05 -47.66 -23.02
N ALA A 771 -29.32 -47.76 -23.39
CA ALA A 771 -30.26 -46.66 -23.36
C ALA A 771 -30.58 -46.24 -21.91
N GLY A 772 -30.85 -44.95 -21.68
CA GLY A 772 -31.14 -44.41 -20.35
C GLY A 772 -29.92 -43.95 -19.56
N TYR A 773 -30.03 -43.89 -18.23
CA TYR A 773 -28.93 -43.49 -17.36
C TYR A 773 -27.85 -44.57 -17.29
N SER A 774 -26.60 -44.17 -17.48
CA SER A 774 -25.41 -44.95 -17.15
C SER A 774 -24.43 -44.10 -16.35
N GLN A 775 -23.73 -44.73 -15.42
CA GLN A 775 -22.70 -44.09 -14.59
C GLN A 775 -21.33 -44.60 -15.00
N TYR A 776 -20.39 -43.70 -15.21
CA TYR A 776 -19.05 -43.99 -15.73
C TYR A 776 -17.97 -43.42 -14.83
N ARG A 777 -16.75 -43.96 -14.92
CA ARG A 777 -15.54 -43.36 -14.33
C ARG A 777 -14.33 -43.68 -15.21
N ALA A 778 -13.28 -42.87 -15.11
CA ALA A 778 -11.97 -43.25 -15.60
C ALA A 778 -11.21 -44.04 -14.51
N ARG A 779 -10.63 -45.20 -14.88
CA ARG A 779 -9.66 -45.94 -14.06
C ARG A 779 -8.27 -45.74 -14.64
N LEU A 780 -7.41 -45.09 -13.88
CA LEU A 780 -5.99 -44.90 -14.16
C LEU A 780 -5.22 -46.04 -13.49
N THR A 781 -4.40 -46.77 -14.25
CA THR A 781 -3.55 -47.84 -13.70
C THR A 781 -2.10 -47.40 -13.71
N LEU A 782 -1.46 -47.34 -12.54
CA LEU A 782 -0.05 -46.97 -12.38
C LEU A 782 0.87 -48.14 -12.75
N ILE A 783 2.16 -47.85 -13.01
CA ILE A 783 3.18 -48.89 -13.27
C ILE A 783 3.37 -49.85 -12.08
N SER A 784 3.04 -49.42 -10.86
CA SER A 784 3.01 -50.26 -9.65
C SER A 784 1.84 -51.24 -9.60
N GLY A 785 0.88 -51.13 -10.53
CA GLY A 785 -0.38 -51.89 -10.51
C GLY A 785 -1.49 -51.27 -9.67
N ALA A 786 -1.20 -50.22 -8.89
CA ALA A 786 -2.23 -49.48 -8.16
C ALA A 786 -3.19 -48.75 -9.11
N ALA A 787 -4.45 -48.62 -8.68
CA ALA A 787 -5.50 -47.94 -9.44
C ALA A 787 -5.89 -46.60 -8.79
N VAL A 788 -6.05 -45.57 -9.61
CA VAL A 788 -6.59 -44.25 -9.27
C VAL A 788 -7.87 -44.05 -10.08
N TYR A 789 -8.88 -43.39 -9.52
CA TYR A 789 -10.18 -43.23 -10.16
C TYR A 789 -10.57 -41.75 -10.27
N SER A 790 -11.26 -41.38 -11.34
CA SER A 790 -12.02 -40.13 -11.37
C SER A 790 -13.23 -40.21 -10.43
N GLN A 791 -13.86 -39.07 -10.16
CA GLN A 791 -15.24 -39.05 -9.70
C GLN A 791 -16.16 -39.74 -10.74
N PRO A 792 -17.24 -40.42 -10.32
CA PRO A 792 -18.20 -40.99 -11.26
C PRO A 792 -19.09 -39.92 -11.91
N GLU A 793 -19.28 -40.03 -13.21
CA GLU A 793 -20.13 -39.14 -14.00
C GLU A 793 -21.38 -39.87 -14.51
N ARG A 794 -22.51 -39.16 -14.57
CA ARG A 794 -23.79 -39.72 -15.04
C ARG A 794 -24.15 -39.15 -16.41
N VAL A 795 -24.37 -40.03 -17.38
CA VAL A 795 -24.80 -39.67 -18.73
C VAL A 795 -26.12 -40.39 -19.05
N PHE A 796 -27.06 -39.68 -19.66
CA PHE A 796 -28.26 -40.27 -20.22
C PHE A 796 -28.08 -40.48 -21.72
N ARG A 797 -28.19 -41.73 -22.19
CA ARG A 797 -28.17 -42.04 -23.62
C ARG A 797 -29.58 -42.13 -24.17
N VAL A 798 -29.86 -41.40 -25.25
CA VAL A 798 -31.10 -41.53 -26.03
C VAL A 798 -30.77 -42.30 -27.30
N SER A 799 -31.17 -43.57 -27.38
CA SER A 799 -30.88 -44.42 -28.55
C SER A 799 -32.07 -44.63 -29.48
N GLU A 800 -33.30 -44.33 -29.05
CA GLU A 800 -34.53 -44.58 -29.82
C GLU A 800 -35.61 -43.54 -29.53
N ALA A 801 -36.44 -43.26 -30.54
CA ALA A 801 -37.56 -42.32 -30.51
C ALA A 801 -38.49 -42.38 -29.27
N PRO A 802 -38.99 -43.54 -28.80
CA PRO A 802 -39.95 -43.58 -27.67
C PRO A 802 -39.40 -43.08 -26.32
N GLN A 803 -38.10 -42.83 -26.20
CA GLN A 803 -37.43 -42.49 -24.94
C GLN A 803 -37.37 -40.98 -24.64
N VAL A 804 -38.42 -40.23 -25.00
CA VAL A 804 -38.54 -38.81 -24.68
C VAL A 804 -38.65 -38.60 -23.17
N VAL A 805 -37.65 -37.90 -22.61
CA VAL A 805 -37.59 -37.49 -21.20
C VAL A 805 -38.06 -36.05 -21.06
N VAL A 806 -38.84 -35.78 -20.01
CA VAL A 806 -39.39 -34.46 -19.71
C VAL A 806 -39.04 -34.13 -18.26
N TYR A 807 -38.36 -33.00 -18.02
CA TYR A 807 -37.84 -32.67 -16.69
C TYR A 807 -37.64 -31.15 -16.49
N PRO A 808 -37.61 -30.65 -15.24
CA PRO A 808 -38.02 -31.35 -14.03
C PRO A 808 -39.55 -31.56 -14.01
N VAL A 809 -39.99 -32.68 -13.43
CA VAL A 809 -41.39 -32.95 -13.12
C VAL A 809 -41.41 -33.57 -11.72
N PRO A 810 -42.01 -32.91 -10.71
CA PRO A 810 -42.69 -31.63 -10.77
C PRO A 810 -41.74 -30.44 -11.06
N LEU A 811 -42.31 -29.35 -11.57
CA LEU A 811 -41.64 -28.14 -12.07
C LEU A 811 -41.99 -26.95 -11.16
N PRO A 812 -41.03 -26.17 -10.62
CA PRO A 812 -41.35 -24.91 -9.95
C PRO A 812 -42.01 -23.90 -10.90
N ALA A 813 -43.05 -23.19 -10.47
CA ALA A 813 -43.67 -22.14 -11.28
C ALA A 813 -42.64 -21.11 -11.77
N GLY A 814 -42.61 -20.87 -13.09
CA GLY A 814 -41.67 -19.95 -13.75
C GLY A 814 -40.38 -20.60 -14.27
N GLU A 815 -40.04 -21.83 -13.90
CA GLU A 815 -38.87 -22.51 -14.48
C GLU A 815 -39.18 -23.18 -15.83
N PRO A 816 -38.29 -23.10 -16.83
CA PRO A 816 -38.54 -23.69 -18.14
C PRO A 816 -38.48 -25.23 -18.09
N LEU A 817 -39.53 -25.87 -18.58
CA LEU A 817 -39.59 -27.33 -18.72
C LEU A 817 -38.69 -27.79 -19.86
N ARG A 818 -37.92 -28.84 -19.66
CA ARG A 818 -36.95 -29.36 -20.64
C ARG A 818 -37.41 -30.69 -21.20
N ILE A 819 -37.22 -30.87 -22.50
CA ILE A 819 -37.56 -32.09 -23.22
C ILE A 819 -36.31 -32.60 -23.92
N VAL A 820 -36.00 -33.86 -23.69
CA VAL A 820 -34.88 -34.55 -24.33
C VAL A 820 -35.40 -35.38 -25.49
N LEU A 821 -34.76 -35.25 -26.65
CA LEU A 821 -35.05 -35.99 -27.88
C LEU A 821 -33.77 -36.63 -28.44
N PRO A 822 -33.87 -37.65 -29.32
CA PRO A 822 -32.76 -38.07 -30.17
C PRO A 822 -32.27 -36.88 -31.04
N PRO A 823 -30.95 -36.72 -31.25
CA PRO A 823 -30.39 -35.54 -31.94
C PRO A 823 -30.88 -35.34 -33.38
N THR A 824 -31.27 -36.42 -34.07
CA THR A 824 -31.77 -36.39 -35.46
C THR A 824 -33.28 -36.18 -35.54
N GLU A 825 -34.00 -36.10 -34.42
CA GLU A 825 -35.46 -36.16 -34.39
C GLU A 825 -36.09 -34.81 -34.07
N ALA A 826 -36.75 -34.22 -35.08
CA ALA A 826 -37.66 -33.10 -34.88
C ALA A 826 -38.93 -33.56 -34.15
N ALA A 827 -39.52 -32.66 -33.36
CA ALA A 827 -40.75 -32.94 -32.63
C ALA A 827 -41.58 -31.68 -32.44
N ASP A 828 -42.88 -31.80 -32.68
CA ASP A 828 -43.88 -30.79 -32.36
C ASP A 828 -44.31 -30.98 -30.92
N VAL A 829 -44.34 -29.90 -30.13
CA VAL A 829 -44.72 -29.98 -28.73
C VAL A 829 -45.91 -29.10 -28.41
N ARG A 830 -46.89 -29.70 -27.75
CA ARG A 830 -48.18 -29.09 -27.42
C ARG A 830 -48.49 -29.32 -25.95
N LEU A 831 -48.73 -28.24 -25.22
CA LEU A 831 -49.08 -28.27 -23.80
C LEU A 831 -50.58 -28.00 -23.62
N PHE A 832 -51.25 -28.85 -22.85
CA PHE A 832 -52.68 -28.79 -22.55
C PHE A 832 -52.92 -28.76 -21.04
N ASP A 833 -54.05 -28.22 -20.60
CA ASP A 833 -54.57 -28.48 -19.25
C ASP A 833 -55.27 -29.86 -19.17
N LEU A 834 -55.68 -30.25 -17.97
CA LEU A 834 -56.43 -31.50 -17.75
C LEU A 834 -57.82 -31.54 -18.40
N THR A 835 -58.37 -30.40 -18.85
CA THR A 835 -59.63 -30.37 -19.61
C THR A 835 -59.41 -30.62 -21.10
N GLY A 836 -58.15 -30.74 -21.55
CA GLY A 836 -57.78 -30.95 -22.94
C GLY A 836 -57.73 -29.66 -23.77
N ARG A 837 -57.82 -28.49 -23.14
CA ARG A 837 -57.62 -27.20 -23.80
C ARG A 837 -56.14 -26.99 -24.07
N LEU A 838 -55.80 -26.68 -25.32
CA LEU A 838 -54.45 -26.31 -25.75
C LEU A 838 -54.06 -24.96 -25.14
N LEU A 839 -52.92 -24.92 -24.46
CA LEU A 839 -52.37 -23.72 -23.82
C LEU A 839 -51.20 -23.13 -24.60
N ARG A 840 -50.36 -24.00 -25.20
CA ARG A 840 -49.16 -23.56 -25.93
C ARG A 840 -48.76 -24.59 -27.00
N THR A 841 -48.23 -24.10 -28.12
CA THR A 841 -47.60 -24.90 -29.18
C THR A 841 -46.24 -24.30 -29.46
N GLU A 842 -45.20 -25.13 -29.53
CA GLU A 842 -43.88 -24.74 -30.03
C GLU A 842 -43.57 -25.51 -31.33
N VAL A 843 -43.00 -24.80 -32.29
CA VAL A 843 -42.71 -25.29 -33.65
C VAL A 843 -41.33 -25.95 -33.70
N ALA A 844 -41.18 -26.94 -34.59
CA ALA A 844 -40.01 -27.80 -34.67
C ALA A 844 -38.65 -27.07 -34.82
N GLU A 845 -37.80 -27.22 -33.80
CA GLU A 845 -36.35 -27.00 -33.88
C GLU A 845 -35.57 -28.31 -33.74
N VAL A 846 -34.32 -28.30 -34.21
CA VAL A 846 -33.37 -29.44 -34.20
C VAL A 846 -32.44 -29.33 -33.00
N GLY A 847 -32.35 -30.38 -32.17
CA GLY A 847 -31.42 -30.43 -31.03
C GLY A 847 -31.84 -31.40 -29.92
N VAL A 848 -30.86 -31.84 -29.12
CA VAL A 848 -31.02 -32.89 -28.09
C VAL A 848 -31.86 -32.44 -26.89
N ILE A 849 -31.85 -31.15 -26.53
CA ILE A 849 -32.59 -30.60 -25.38
C ILE A 849 -33.38 -29.36 -25.80
N LYS A 850 -34.71 -29.47 -25.79
CA LYS A 850 -35.66 -28.36 -26.00
C LYS A 850 -36.08 -27.74 -24.68
N ARG A 851 -36.44 -26.45 -24.67
CA ARG A 851 -36.89 -25.70 -23.48
C ARG A 851 -38.23 -25.03 -23.75
N ILE A 852 -39.24 -25.37 -22.96
CA ILE A 852 -40.57 -24.76 -23.00
C ILE A 852 -40.68 -23.76 -21.85
N ALA A 853 -40.96 -22.50 -22.17
CA ALA A 853 -41.31 -21.50 -21.17
C ALA A 853 -42.68 -21.81 -20.53
N THR A 854 -42.74 -21.72 -19.19
CA THR A 854 -43.89 -22.08 -18.34
C THR A 854 -44.32 -20.93 -17.42
N ASP A 855 -43.72 -19.76 -17.58
CA ASP A 855 -43.95 -18.50 -16.88
C ASP A 855 -45.43 -18.07 -16.85
N ALA A 856 -46.19 -18.41 -17.90
CA ALA A 856 -47.62 -18.13 -17.97
C ALA A 856 -48.52 -19.20 -17.32
N LEU A 857 -47.97 -20.30 -16.77
CA LEU A 857 -48.72 -21.37 -16.14
C LEU A 857 -48.95 -21.09 -14.65
N ARG A 858 -50.12 -21.52 -14.16
CA ARG A 858 -50.42 -21.51 -12.72
C ARG A 858 -50.01 -22.84 -12.11
N PRO A 859 -49.79 -22.93 -10.78
CA PRO A 859 -49.70 -24.20 -10.08
C PRO A 859 -50.85 -25.14 -10.46
N GLY A 860 -50.53 -26.39 -10.79
CA GLY A 860 -51.50 -27.33 -11.37
C GLY A 860 -50.85 -28.46 -12.18
N THR A 861 -51.69 -29.36 -12.69
CA THR A 861 -51.25 -30.46 -13.55
C THR A 861 -51.68 -30.25 -14.99
N TYR A 862 -50.79 -30.58 -15.91
CA TYR A 862 -50.86 -30.34 -17.34
C TYR A 862 -50.49 -31.61 -18.11
N LEU A 863 -50.95 -31.70 -19.37
CA LEU A 863 -50.63 -32.77 -20.30
C LEU A 863 -49.77 -32.23 -21.42
N LEU A 864 -48.54 -32.73 -21.52
CA LEU A 864 -47.60 -32.41 -22.57
C LEU A 864 -47.64 -33.50 -23.64
N ARG A 865 -48.01 -33.15 -24.87
CA ARG A 865 -47.96 -34.07 -26.02
C ARG A 865 -46.81 -33.71 -26.93
N ILE A 866 -46.01 -34.71 -27.26
CA ILE A 866 -44.76 -34.59 -28.02
C ILE A 866 -44.90 -35.51 -29.21
N ARG A 867 -45.09 -34.94 -30.40
CA ARG A 867 -45.18 -35.72 -31.64
C ARG A 867 -43.84 -35.68 -32.34
N LEU A 868 -43.18 -36.84 -32.37
CA LEU A 868 -41.93 -37.04 -33.08
C LEU A 868 -42.20 -37.11 -34.59
N HIS A 869 -41.32 -36.53 -35.41
CA HIS A 869 -41.49 -36.54 -36.87
C HIS A 869 -41.32 -37.95 -37.47
N SER A 870 -40.48 -38.79 -36.86
CA SER A 870 -40.21 -40.18 -37.25
C SER A 870 -40.92 -41.22 -36.37
N GLY A 871 -41.78 -40.81 -35.42
CA GLY A 871 -42.30 -41.69 -34.38
C GLY A 871 -43.73 -41.39 -33.90
N PRO A 872 -44.24 -42.16 -32.92
CA PRO A 872 -45.57 -41.97 -32.36
C PRO A 872 -45.68 -40.69 -31.50
N GLU A 873 -46.92 -40.20 -31.29
CA GLU A 873 -47.18 -39.11 -30.32
C GLU A 873 -47.10 -39.65 -28.89
N ILE A 874 -46.26 -39.01 -28.07
CA ILE A 874 -46.01 -39.37 -26.68
C ILE A 874 -46.69 -38.34 -25.79
N THR A 875 -47.52 -38.78 -24.85
CA THR A 875 -48.09 -37.92 -23.80
C THR A 875 -47.34 -38.10 -22.48
N ARG A 876 -47.05 -37.00 -21.80
CA ARG A 876 -46.43 -36.94 -20.47
C ARG A 876 -47.25 -36.02 -19.56
N ARG A 877 -47.43 -36.41 -18.30
CA ARG A 877 -48.05 -35.56 -17.28
C ARG A 877 -46.98 -34.67 -16.66
N VAL A 878 -47.23 -33.37 -16.60
CA VAL A 878 -46.35 -32.36 -15.99
C VAL A 878 -47.11 -31.70 -14.85
N THR A 879 -46.49 -31.57 -13.69
CA THR A 879 -47.08 -30.87 -12.54
C THR A 879 -46.24 -29.64 -12.25
N VAL A 880 -46.87 -28.46 -12.26
CA VAL A 880 -46.28 -27.18 -11.84
C VAL A 880 -46.64 -26.96 -10.37
N LEU A 881 -45.64 -26.66 -9.55
CA LEU A 881 -45.76 -26.38 -8.11
C LEU A 881 -46.13 -24.92 -7.84
#